data_AF-A0A926DSZ4-F1
#
_entry.id   AF-A0A926DSZ4-F1
#
_cell.length_a   1.000
_cell.length_b   1.000
_cell.length_c   1.000
_cell.angle_alpha   90.00
_cell.angle_beta   90.00
_cell.angle_gamma   90.00
#
_symmetry.space_group_name_H-M   'P 1'
#
loop_
_entity.id
_entity.type
_entity.pdbx_description
1 polymer ?
#
loop_
_entity_poly.entity_id
_entity_poly.type
_entity_poly.pdbx_seq_one_letter_code
_entity_poly.pdbx_strand_id
1 'polypeptide(L)'
;MRNVPINYAETILEPYWDSGESYPDNEKYSVLQNYQVCYHEAAAKIFPYWCGVRIAIEQQLGESPIIMERDCDVDLAGYDELRVFASFPKNLTYRLYGEIDGEQRLLIHAVGDDDTTEYVGTFSGTKLTHLRYEFQKTGSESCAGLLCWLGLANRAKREELEAVKSPYDSQWEGCFAETYEIKPMLGIYFDEDELPALRKKLTDPLYASAMKTLRQEAEEAMKLEPEADIQTYIGSSDHRWIRNRDWNRPVLNLAMEKLAFVGILDENIPMLKMACRMALSVAHSQYWCESFMGVFPGATWHHRSFTEEVLLKACAKVLDWAGALLTWHGRHILYDAMIMKGLPRLEADFKTVSYIRHMNQGIVFNVGRIVGLLALVHPYPRYESWLLDAEKDMKEMIDSYVASDGGTPEGPGYWNYTFSNAMTGLYLLARYHHKTLKEYVWDTIRKTADFAPNMLSDQMEGCATIPFNDGHSQPFKPIVSALFCQVSDDPRWKRLYEHALSSQTAESDLDFLIMSPQLERQEKKPVSGEGFASFPVTGLMNLRQKSELGMIHISAFSGVSYFAHYHEDKGSFLLEVDGKPILIDRGVCTYSNPYVATIGGADVHNLFYPESNTGFRYHQKNSGAAKVTEASFQNGILRYRTELQDIWEEGIMTHCSRSLYSEDPCVYWIADEADYITPHRASFRLNTRGEIRQKNGYYTIVEAGIQVSVYPIDYQPQDVWWGPEGYDETMDSVNQLRLYLDRGLRHRIRTVIEVSAVGEEQVKVLPDGKIQYKQKIYSF
;
A
#
# COMPACT_ATOMS: atom_id res chain seq x y z
N MET A 1 22.19 -5.96 -25.97
CA MET A 1 22.41 -6.01 -24.52
C MET A 1 23.65 -5.17 -24.21
N ARG A 2 23.67 -4.43 -23.10
CA ARG A 2 24.84 -3.64 -22.69
C ARG A 2 25.28 -4.13 -21.31
N ASN A 3 26.56 -4.43 -21.16
CA ASN A 3 27.13 -4.82 -19.88
C ASN A 3 27.56 -3.55 -19.11
N VAL A 4 26.71 -3.08 -18.19
CA VAL A 4 26.92 -1.81 -17.47
C VAL A 4 27.40 -2.07 -16.04
N PRO A 5 28.62 -1.65 -15.68
CA PRO A 5 29.13 -1.80 -14.31
C PRO A 5 28.33 -0.98 -13.30
N ILE A 6 27.98 -1.62 -12.19
CA ILE A 6 27.43 -0.95 -10.99
C ILE A 6 28.47 -0.85 -9.87
N ASN A 7 29.51 -1.67 -9.94
CA ASN A 7 30.75 -1.59 -9.16
C ASN A 7 31.84 -2.42 -9.90
N TYR A 8 33.00 -2.65 -9.27
CA TYR A 8 34.09 -3.38 -9.92
C TYR A 8 33.92 -4.90 -9.98
N ALA A 9 32.94 -5.45 -9.25
CA ALA A 9 32.65 -6.87 -9.15
C ALA A 9 31.37 -7.28 -9.91
N GLU A 10 30.47 -6.33 -10.19
CA GLU A 10 29.10 -6.61 -10.61
C GLU A 10 28.61 -5.66 -11.71
N THR A 11 27.73 -6.18 -12.56
CA THR A 11 27.15 -5.45 -13.68
C THR A 11 25.68 -5.78 -13.87
N ILE A 12 24.98 -4.92 -14.61
CA ILE A 12 23.62 -5.16 -15.09
C ILE A 12 23.67 -5.31 -16.60
N LEU A 13 23.02 -6.37 -17.08
CA LEU A 13 22.84 -6.69 -18.50
C LEU A 13 21.51 -6.18 -19.04
N GLU A 14 20.45 -6.44 -18.29
CA GLU A 14 19.07 -6.07 -18.65
C GLU A 14 18.41 -5.39 -17.45
N PRO A 15 18.26 -4.06 -17.48
CA PRO A 15 17.51 -3.31 -16.48
C PRO A 15 16.02 -3.36 -16.83
N TYR A 16 15.36 -4.51 -16.65
CA TYR A 16 13.94 -4.66 -17.00
C TYR A 16 13.06 -3.62 -16.30
N TRP A 17 13.48 -3.13 -15.14
CA TRP A 17 12.80 -2.05 -14.42
C TRP A 17 12.69 -0.74 -15.21
N ASP A 18 13.66 -0.42 -16.06
CA ASP A 18 13.66 0.82 -16.84
C ASP A 18 12.64 0.81 -17.98
N SER A 19 12.19 -0.38 -18.36
CA SER A 19 11.09 -0.57 -19.30
C SER A 19 9.73 -0.26 -18.69
N GLY A 20 9.66 -0.06 -17.38
CA GLY A 20 8.42 0.20 -16.67
C GLY A 20 7.81 1.58 -16.94
N GLU A 21 6.48 1.60 -16.96
CA GLU A 21 5.66 2.79 -17.22
C GLU A 21 5.42 3.56 -15.92
N SER A 22 6.18 4.64 -15.72
CA SER A 22 5.87 5.68 -14.72
C SER A 22 5.63 7.05 -15.37
N TYR A 23 5.69 7.09 -16.71
CA TYR A 23 5.52 8.28 -17.53
C TYR A 23 4.64 7.88 -18.73
N PRO A 24 3.31 7.83 -18.57
CA PRO A 24 2.41 7.31 -19.59
C PRO A 24 2.49 8.08 -20.93
N ASP A 25 2.90 9.34 -20.88
CA ASP A 25 3.00 10.21 -22.06
C ASP A 25 4.38 10.18 -22.75
N ASN A 26 5.34 9.43 -22.21
CA ASN A 26 6.70 9.37 -22.76
C ASN A 26 6.99 8.00 -23.37
N GLU A 27 7.32 7.97 -24.66
CA GLU A 27 7.82 6.76 -25.30
C GLU A 27 9.18 6.36 -24.69
N LYS A 28 9.18 5.29 -23.90
CA LYS A 28 10.40 4.66 -23.38
C LYS A 28 10.83 3.51 -24.27
N TYR A 29 12.14 3.38 -24.42
CA TYR A 29 12.70 2.16 -24.99
C TYR A 29 12.52 1.02 -24.00
N SER A 30 11.68 0.05 -24.35
CA SER A 30 11.49 -1.16 -23.56
C SER A 30 12.47 -2.24 -24.02
N VAL A 31 13.26 -2.79 -23.09
CA VAL A 31 14.19 -3.88 -23.41
C VAL A 31 13.46 -5.14 -23.89
N LEU A 32 12.20 -5.29 -23.50
CA LEU A 32 11.33 -6.40 -23.91
C LEU A 32 11.12 -6.44 -25.44
N GLN A 33 11.19 -5.29 -26.14
CA GLN A 33 11.04 -5.23 -27.60
C GLN A 33 12.14 -6.01 -28.35
N ASN A 34 13.26 -6.32 -27.68
CA ASN A 34 14.33 -7.14 -28.25
C ASN A 34 14.13 -8.64 -28.06
N TYR A 35 13.08 -9.05 -27.35
CA TYR A 35 12.78 -10.45 -27.09
C TYR A 35 11.67 -10.96 -28.01
N GLN A 36 11.82 -12.20 -28.44
CA GLN A 36 10.74 -12.98 -29.02
C GLN A 36 10.01 -13.70 -27.90
N VAL A 37 8.68 -13.60 -27.89
CA VAL A 37 7.83 -14.22 -26.87
C VAL A 37 6.89 -15.22 -27.52
N CYS A 38 6.88 -16.45 -27.01
CA CYS A 38 6.04 -17.55 -27.47
C CYS A 38 5.21 -18.10 -26.30
N TYR A 39 3.88 -18.14 -26.44
CA TYR A 39 2.97 -18.51 -25.35
C TYR A 39 2.47 -19.95 -25.37
N HIS A 40 2.78 -20.76 -26.39
CA HIS A 40 2.41 -22.18 -26.56
C HIS A 40 1.21 -22.69 -25.71
N GLU A 41 -0.01 -22.67 -26.27
CA GLU A 41 -1.22 -23.20 -25.62
C GLU A 41 -1.54 -22.59 -24.23
N ALA A 42 -1.11 -21.36 -23.99
CA ALA A 42 -1.43 -20.59 -22.79
C ALA A 42 -2.18 -19.28 -23.11
N ALA A 43 -3.13 -18.94 -22.25
CA ALA A 43 -3.63 -17.57 -22.11
C ALA A 43 -2.68 -16.84 -21.16
N ALA A 44 -1.67 -16.19 -21.75
CA ALA A 44 -0.62 -15.50 -21.02
C ALA A 44 -0.17 -14.23 -21.73
N LYS A 45 0.47 -13.33 -20.99
CA LYS A 45 1.02 -12.07 -21.50
C LYS A 45 2.31 -11.72 -20.77
N ILE A 46 3.33 -11.35 -21.53
CA ILE A 46 4.56 -10.73 -21.02
C ILE A 46 4.59 -9.29 -21.51
N PHE A 47 4.68 -8.32 -20.60
CA PHE A 47 4.60 -6.90 -20.92
C PHE A 47 5.34 -6.03 -19.90
N PRO A 48 5.79 -4.82 -20.29
CA PRO A 48 6.40 -3.88 -19.34
C PRO A 48 5.36 -3.42 -18.30
N TYR A 49 5.76 -3.29 -17.04
CA TYR A 49 4.88 -2.90 -15.96
C TYR A 49 5.64 -2.13 -14.88
N TRP A 50 5.22 -0.89 -14.59
CA TRP A 50 5.71 0.02 -13.54
C TRP A 50 7.23 0.06 -13.31
N CYS A 51 7.82 -0.98 -12.73
CA CYS A 51 9.23 -1.16 -12.37
C CYS A 51 9.81 -2.52 -12.80
N GLY A 52 9.29 -3.14 -13.86
CA GLY A 52 9.82 -4.41 -14.39
C GLY A 52 9.09 -4.92 -15.64
N VAL A 53 9.29 -6.20 -15.94
CA VAL A 53 8.53 -6.96 -16.94
C VAL A 53 7.60 -7.92 -16.21
N ARG A 54 6.29 -7.78 -16.42
CA ARG A 54 5.27 -8.65 -15.81
C ARG A 54 5.06 -9.88 -16.69
N ILE A 55 5.00 -11.04 -16.05
CA ILE A 55 4.65 -12.34 -16.65
C ILE A 55 3.32 -12.77 -16.05
N ALA A 56 2.22 -12.59 -16.77
CA ALA A 56 0.88 -12.98 -16.35
C ALA A 56 0.44 -14.25 -17.07
N ILE A 57 0.05 -15.28 -16.32
CA ILE A 57 -0.40 -16.58 -16.84
C ILE A 57 -1.77 -16.90 -16.25
N GLU A 58 -2.82 -16.70 -17.05
CA GLU A 58 -4.20 -17.00 -16.66
C GLU A 58 -4.45 -18.50 -16.74
N GLN A 59 -4.20 -19.08 -17.91
CA GLN A 59 -4.43 -20.49 -18.19
C GLN A 59 -3.27 -21.06 -18.99
N GLN A 60 -2.89 -22.30 -18.69
CA GLN A 60 -1.89 -23.05 -19.44
C GLN A 60 -2.43 -24.48 -19.62
N LEU A 61 -2.73 -24.86 -20.87
CA LEU A 61 -3.45 -26.10 -21.17
C LEU A 61 -2.53 -27.32 -21.34
N GLY A 62 -1.22 -27.11 -21.44
CA GLY A 62 -0.21 -28.15 -21.64
C GLY A 62 1.07 -27.94 -20.81
N GLU A 63 2.03 -28.83 -20.99
CA GLU A 63 3.34 -28.80 -20.32
C GLU A 63 4.37 -27.90 -21.03
N SER A 64 3.99 -27.27 -22.15
CA SER A 64 4.89 -26.41 -22.92
C SER A 64 5.06 -25.07 -22.20
N PRO A 65 6.29 -24.63 -21.90
CA PRO A 65 6.52 -23.37 -21.19
C PRO A 65 6.25 -22.16 -22.09
N ILE A 66 5.97 -21.03 -21.44
CA ILE A 66 6.02 -19.73 -22.09
C ILE A 66 7.50 -19.34 -22.22
N ILE A 67 7.90 -18.98 -23.43
CA ILE A 67 9.29 -18.71 -23.78
C ILE A 67 9.46 -17.21 -24.03
N MET A 68 10.52 -16.64 -23.47
CA MET A 68 11.01 -15.29 -23.79
C MET A 68 12.51 -15.39 -24.11
N GLU A 69 12.89 -15.15 -25.35
CA GLU A 69 14.26 -15.38 -25.82
C GLU A 69 14.79 -14.27 -26.73
N ARG A 70 16.12 -14.11 -26.78
CA ARG A 70 16.78 -13.14 -27.67
C ARG A 70 18.19 -13.57 -27.98
N ASP A 71 18.65 -13.15 -29.15
CA ASP A 71 20.07 -13.13 -29.46
C ASP A 71 20.77 -11.95 -28.76
N CYS A 72 22.03 -12.16 -28.44
CA CYS A 72 22.89 -11.15 -27.85
C CYS A 72 24.35 -11.35 -28.25
N ASP A 73 25.20 -10.38 -27.90
CA ASP A 73 26.64 -10.52 -27.96
C ASP A 73 27.18 -9.83 -26.70
N VAL A 74 27.48 -10.63 -25.67
CA VAL A 74 27.91 -10.14 -24.37
C VAL A 74 29.21 -10.83 -23.98
N ASP A 75 30.19 -10.01 -23.62
CA ASP A 75 31.43 -10.45 -23.00
C ASP A 75 31.19 -10.80 -21.52
N LEU A 76 31.46 -12.06 -21.19
CA LEU A 76 31.39 -12.63 -19.85
C LEU A 76 32.77 -12.66 -19.17
N ALA A 77 33.84 -12.25 -19.86
CA ALA A 77 35.20 -12.33 -19.33
C ALA A 77 35.32 -11.62 -17.97
N GLY A 78 35.80 -12.35 -16.98
CA GLY A 78 35.98 -11.83 -15.62
C GLY A 78 34.75 -11.93 -14.74
N TYR A 79 33.68 -12.61 -15.15
CA TYR A 79 32.51 -12.96 -14.34
C TYR A 79 32.34 -14.48 -14.29
N ASP A 80 31.74 -14.99 -13.21
CA ASP A 80 31.51 -16.42 -12.97
C ASP A 80 30.09 -16.74 -12.48
N GLU A 81 29.29 -15.70 -12.23
CA GLU A 81 27.90 -15.79 -11.79
C GLU A 81 26.98 -14.94 -12.65
N LEU A 82 25.78 -15.46 -12.87
CA LEU A 82 24.64 -14.75 -13.44
C LEU A 82 23.53 -14.65 -12.38
N ARG A 83 22.90 -13.48 -12.29
CA ARG A 83 21.90 -13.17 -11.26
C ARG A 83 20.62 -12.61 -11.88
N VAL A 84 19.49 -13.12 -11.43
CA VAL A 84 18.16 -12.63 -11.79
C VAL A 84 17.46 -12.17 -10.54
N PHE A 85 17.01 -10.92 -10.51
CA PHE A 85 16.17 -10.40 -9.44
C PHE A 85 14.73 -10.32 -9.91
N ALA A 86 13.85 -11.01 -9.20
CA ALA A 86 12.45 -11.16 -9.58
C ALA A 86 11.57 -11.47 -8.37
N SER A 87 10.27 -11.21 -8.51
CA SER A 87 9.21 -11.67 -7.63
C SER A 87 8.39 -12.73 -8.35
N PHE A 88 8.52 -14.00 -7.96
CA PHE A 88 7.84 -15.13 -8.59
C PHE A 88 7.02 -15.93 -7.58
N PRO A 89 5.77 -16.30 -7.92
CA PRO A 89 4.93 -17.07 -7.02
C PRO A 89 5.37 -18.54 -6.98
N LYS A 90 5.08 -19.25 -5.88
CA LYS A 90 5.44 -20.68 -5.71
C LYS A 90 4.83 -21.60 -6.76
N ASN A 91 3.75 -21.17 -7.41
CA ASN A 91 3.14 -21.89 -8.52
C ASN A 91 3.76 -21.55 -9.89
N LEU A 92 4.92 -20.89 -9.93
CA LEU A 92 5.68 -20.59 -11.13
C LEU A 92 7.08 -21.23 -11.05
N THR A 93 7.36 -22.14 -11.98
CA THR A 93 8.71 -22.67 -12.23
C THR A 93 9.37 -21.86 -13.34
N TYR A 94 10.65 -21.54 -13.14
CA TYR A 94 11.44 -20.71 -14.04
C TYR A 94 12.76 -21.39 -14.39
N ARG A 95 13.13 -21.35 -15.68
CA ARG A 95 14.44 -21.79 -16.19
C ARG A 95 15.07 -20.71 -17.05
N LEU A 96 16.38 -20.54 -16.89
CA LEU A 96 17.20 -19.68 -17.74
C LEU A 96 18.24 -20.50 -18.47
N TYR A 97 18.24 -20.40 -19.78
CA TYR A 97 19.26 -20.95 -20.64
C TYR A 97 20.10 -19.84 -21.25
N GLY A 98 21.38 -20.12 -21.45
CA GLY A 98 22.27 -19.26 -22.23
C GLY A 98 23.15 -20.08 -23.17
N GLU A 99 23.39 -19.58 -24.37
CA GLU A 99 24.41 -20.11 -25.26
C GLU A 99 25.75 -19.42 -24.94
N ILE A 100 26.67 -20.17 -24.35
CA ILE A 100 27.99 -19.68 -23.94
C ILE A 100 29.06 -20.39 -24.78
N ASP A 101 29.88 -19.61 -25.47
CA ASP A 101 30.93 -20.09 -26.38
C ASP A 101 30.41 -21.11 -27.42
N GLY A 102 29.16 -20.92 -27.86
CA GLY A 102 28.47 -21.79 -28.84
C GLY A 102 27.80 -23.04 -28.25
N GLU A 103 27.81 -23.22 -26.93
CA GLU A 103 27.13 -24.32 -26.24
C GLU A 103 25.94 -23.81 -25.43
N GLN A 104 24.75 -24.38 -25.67
CA GLN A 104 23.57 -24.08 -24.86
C GLN A 104 23.67 -24.75 -23.48
N ARG A 105 23.46 -23.96 -22.42
CA ARG A 105 23.55 -24.40 -21.03
C ARG A 105 22.36 -23.92 -20.21
N LEU A 106 21.89 -24.75 -19.29
CA LEU A 106 20.96 -24.36 -18.24
C LEU A 106 21.73 -23.62 -17.14
N LEU A 107 21.42 -22.34 -16.93
CA LEU A 107 22.11 -21.47 -15.99
C LEU A 107 21.37 -21.40 -14.65
N ILE A 108 20.05 -21.32 -14.67
CA ILE A 108 19.19 -21.25 -13.47
C ILE A 108 17.99 -22.17 -13.68
N HIS A 109 17.63 -22.91 -12.63
CA HIS A 109 16.36 -23.62 -12.51
C HIS A 109 15.83 -23.41 -11.09
N ALA A 110 14.68 -22.76 -10.96
CA ALA A 110 14.10 -22.39 -9.68
C ALA A 110 12.57 -22.47 -9.71
N VAL A 111 11.98 -22.50 -8.52
CA VAL A 111 10.56 -22.25 -8.27
C VAL A 111 10.48 -20.93 -7.53
N GLY A 112 9.43 -20.13 -7.78
CA GLY A 112 9.17 -18.91 -7.02
C GLY A 112 9.04 -19.16 -5.52
N ASP A 113 9.26 -18.12 -4.70
CA ASP A 113 9.23 -18.22 -3.24
C ASP A 113 8.09 -17.41 -2.58
N ASP A 114 7.24 -16.78 -3.39
CA ASP A 114 6.23 -15.78 -2.97
C ASP A 114 6.83 -14.50 -2.38
N ASP A 115 8.06 -14.15 -2.76
CA ASP A 115 8.72 -12.91 -2.36
C ASP A 115 9.61 -12.38 -3.51
N THR A 116 10.23 -11.22 -3.31
CA THR A 116 11.24 -10.68 -4.24
C THR A 116 12.63 -11.15 -3.82
N THR A 117 13.39 -11.79 -4.71
CA THR A 117 14.69 -12.40 -4.38
C THR A 117 15.68 -12.45 -5.55
N GLU A 118 16.96 -12.73 -5.26
CA GLU A 118 18.01 -13.02 -6.25
C GLU A 118 18.14 -14.54 -6.53
N TYR A 119 17.84 -14.95 -7.77
CA TYR A 119 18.17 -16.28 -8.29
C TYR A 119 19.57 -16.26 -8.92
N VAL A 120 20.43 -17.20 -8.52
CA VAL A 120 21.86 -17.20 -8.92
C VAL A 120 22.19 -18.48 -9.68
N GLY A 121 22.87 -18.33 -10.81
CA GLY A 121 23.46 -19.42 -11.59
C GLY A 121 24.97 -19.22 -11.75
N THR A 122 25.73 -20.31 -11.89
CA THR A 122 27.16 -20.25 -12.18
C THR A 122 27.44 -20.71 -13.61
N PHE A 123 28.46 -20.17 -14.24
CA PHE A 123 28.85 -20.55 -15.59
C PHE A 123 30.38 -20.58 -15.78
N SER A 124 30.80 -21.10 -16.92
CA SER A 124 32.17 -21.00 -17.42
C SER A 124 32.13 -20.66 -18.91
N GLY A 125 33.12 -19.92 -19.38
CA GLY A 125 33.20 -19.41 -20.75
C GLY A 125 33.32 -17.89 -20.78
N THR A 126 33.42 -17.32 -21.98
CA THR A 126 33.72 -15.89 -22.13
C THR A 126 32.71 -15.13 -22.97
N LYS A 127 31.85 -15.80 -23.74
CA LYS A 127 30.92 -15.11 -24.63
C LYS A 127 29.51 -15.69 -24.55
N LEU A 128 28.53 -14.83 -24.30
CA LEU A 128 27.10 -15.16 -24.33
C LEU A 128 26.46 -14.67 -25.64
N THR A 129 25.89 -15.58 -26.43
CA THR A 129 25.32 -15.31 -27.75
C THR A 129 23.80 -15.41 -27.82
N HIS A 130 23.17 -16.11 -26.86
CA HIS A 130 21.72 -16.27 -26.82
C HIS A 130 21.23 -16.44 -25.38
N LEU A 131 20.04 -15.91 -25.08
CA LEU A 131 19.34 -16.08 -23.79
C LEU A 131 17.92 -16.54 -24.00
N ARG A 132 17.47 -17.48 -23.18
CA ARG A 132 16.11 -18.03 -23.21
C ARG A 132 15.57 -18.24 -21.80
N TYR A 133 14.49 -17.55 -21.48
CA TYR A 133 13.66 -17.74 -20.29
C TYR A 133 12.54 -18.73 -20.62
N GLU A 134 12.29 -19.67 -19.72
CA GLU A 134 11.12 -20.54 -19.74
C GLU A 134 10.33 -20.36 -18.44
N PHE A 135 9.03 -20.07 -18.58
CA PHE A 135 8.09 -19.92 -17.48
C PHE A 135 7.02 -21.01 -17.57
N GLN A 136 6.83 -21.75 -16.48
CA GLN A 136 5.86 -22.84 -16.40
C GLN A 136 5.01 -22.70 -15.14
N LYS A 137 3.70 -22.55 -15.33
CA LYS A 137 2.74 -22.55 -14.22
C LYS A 137 2.51 -23.97 -13.72
N THR A 138 2.33 -24.13 -12.42
CA THR A 138 1.87 -25.36 -11.78
C THR A 138 0.48 -25.12 -11.17
N GLY A 139 -0.42 -26.10 -11.30
CA GLY A 139 -1.80 -25.95 -10.82
C GLY A 139 -2.72 -25.15 -11.74
N SER A 140 -3.97 -24.98 -11.31
CA SER A 140 -5.04 -24.36 -12.10
C SER A 140 -5.16 -22.86 -11.92
N GLU A 141 -4.78 -22.33 -10.76
CA GLU A 141 -4.90 -20.91 -10.40
C GLU A 141 -4.07 -20.01 -11.31
N SER A 142 -4.53 -18.79 -11.61
CA SER A 142 -3.71 -17.80 -12.32
C SER A 142 -2.48 -17.42 -11.51
N CYS A 143 -1.42 -16.99 -12.18
CA CYS A 143 -0.27 -16.42 -11.49
C CYS A 143 0.32 -15.26 -12.25
N ALA A 144 0.98 -14.36 -11.52
CA ALA A 144 1.71 -13.25 -12.09
C ALA A 144 3.07 -13.12 -11.40
N GLY A 145 4.13 -12.94 -12.18
CA GLY A 145 5.48 -12.66 -11.70
C GLY A 145 5.99 -11.33 -12.22
N LEU A 146 7.00 -10.77 -11.55
CA LEU A 146 7.69 -9.55 -11.95
C LEU A 146 9.19 -9.80 -12.09
N LEU A 147 9.72 -9.61 -13.29
CA LEU A 147 11.15 -9.70 -13.59
C LEU A 147 11.76 -8.28 -13.56
N CYS A 148 12.69 -8.03 -12.65
CA CYS A 148 13.23 -6.70 -12.38
C CYS A 148 14.58 -6.47 -13.07
N TRP A 149 15.53 -7.40 -12.95
CA TRP A 149 16.81 -7.30 -13.68
C TRP A 149 17.58 -8.60 -13.86
N LEU A 150 18.48 -8.58 -14.83
CA LEU A 150 19.52 -9.58 -15.08
C LEU A 150 20.91 -8.93 -14.97
N GLY A 151 21.82 -9.57 -14.23
CA GLY A 151 23.19 -9.07 -14.02
C GLY A 151 24.24 -10.17 -13.98
N LEU A 152 25.50 -9.76 -13.98
CA LEU A 152 26.67 -10.62 -13.81
C LEU A 152 27.42 -10.25 -12.53
N ALA A 153 28.08 -11.23 -11.92
CA ALA A 153 28.94 -11.04 -10.77
C ALA A 153 30.22 -11.86 -10.88
N ASN A 154 31.29 -11.34 -10.28
CA ASN A 154 32.51 -12.08 -10.00
C ASN A 154 32.57 -12.37 -8.51
N ARG A 155 32.55 -13.66 -8.13
CA ARG A 155 32.49 -14.06 -6.72
C ARG A 155 33.68 -13.53 -5.91
N ALA A 156 34.90 -13.69 -6.41
CA ALA A 156 36.11 -13.30 -5.68
C ALA A 156 36.21 -11.79 -5.48
N LYS A 157 35.98 -10.99 -6.53
CA LYS A 157 35.97 -9.52 -6.44
C LYS A 157 34.86 -9.01 -5.54
N ARG A 158 33.73 -9.69 -5.50
CA ARG A 158 32.62 -9.34 -4.61
C ARG A 158 32.98 -9.60 -3.16
N GLU A 159 33.64 -10.73 -2.85
CA GLU A 159 34.17 -11.00 -1.51
C GLU A 159 35.19 -9.92 -1.09
N GLU A 160 36.05 -9.47 -2.01
CA GLU A 160 36.96 -8.33 -1.77
C GLU A 160 36.19 -7.03 -1.49
N LEU A 161 35.12 -6.75 -2.23
CA LEU A 161 34.27 -5.56 -2.06
C LEU A 161 33.58 -5.56 -0.70
N GLU A 162 33.01 -6.70 -0.32
CA GLU A 162 32.27 -6.88 0.94
C GLU A 162 33.21 -6.89 2.16
N ALA A 163 34.50 -7.17 1.97
CA ALA A 163 35.51 -7.09 3.02
C ALA A 163 36.02 -5.66 3.31
N VAL A 164 35.66 -4.67 2.49
CA VAL A 164 36.07 -3.28 2.68
C VAL A 164 35.42 -2.73 3.96
N LYS A 165 36.27 -2.28 4.89
CA LYS A 165 35.83 -1.65 6.14
C LYS A 165 35.75 -0.14 5.98
N SER A 166 34.78 0.46 6.67
CA SER A 166 34.70 1.91 6.82
C SER A 166 35.99 2.47 7.43
N PRO A 167 36.50 3.61 6.93
CA PRO A 167 37.66 4.28 7.53
C PRO A 167 37.27 5.12 8.76
N TYR A 168 35.98 5.25 9.07
CA TYR A 168 35.47 6.02 10.20
C TYR A 168 35.28 5.14 11.43
N ASP A 169 35.45 5.74 12.61
CA ASP A 169 35.21 5.08 13.89
C ASP A 169 34.32 5.93 14.81
N SER A 170 33.98 5.37 15.96
CA SER A 170 33.10 5.99 16.97
C SER A 170 33.57 7.34 17.51
N GLN A 171 34.84 7.73 17.30
CA GLN A 171 35.35 9.00 17.80
C GLN A 171 34.87 10.18 16.96
N TRP A 172 34.68 9.99 15.64
CA TRP A 172 34.36 11.05 14.68
C TRP A 172 35.15 12.33 14.95
N GLU A 173 36.48 12.26 14.76
CA GLU A 173 37.41 13.33 15.11
C GLU A 173 36.92 14.70 14.57
N GLY A 174 36.91 15.70 15.46
CA GLY A 174 36.47 17.07 15.13
C GLY A 174 34.95 17.27 15.02
N CYS A 175 34.13 16.22 15.13
CA CYS A 175 32.66 16.34 14.99
C CYS A 175 31.93 16.60 16.31
N PHE A 176 32.51 16.29 17.47
CA PHE A 176 31.87 16.47 18.78
C PHE A 176 32.43 17.67 19.56
N ALA A 177 31.54 18.49 20.11
CA ALA A 177 31.88 19.64 20.92
C ALA A 177 32.29 19.22 22.35
N GLU A 178 33.29 19.92 22.91
CA GLU A 178 33.71 19.72 24.31
C GLU A 178 32.71 20.28 25.32
N THR A 179 31.96 21.31 24.93
CA THR A 179 30.93 21.98 25.74
C THR A 179 29.64 22.10 24.96
N TYR A 180 28.51 21.81 25.61
CA TYR A 180 27.18 21.81 25.00
C TYR A 180 26.10 21.99 26.07
N GLU A 181 24.92 22.45 25.64
CA GLU A 181 23.70 22.50 26.44
C GLU A 181 22.71 21.47 25.89
N ILE A 182 22.05 20.71 26.77
CA ILE A 182 21.06 19.72 26.37
C ILE A 182 19.71 20.42 26.18
N LYS A 183 19.48 20.91 24.97
CA LYS A 183 18.22 21.56 24.57
C LYS A 183 17.99 21.44 23.07
N PRO A 184 16.74 21.59 22.58
CA PRO A 184 16.45 21.66 21.16
C PRO A 184 17.24 22.81 20.52
N MET A 185 17.96 22.52 19.45
CA MET A 185 18.80 23.49 18.74
C MET A 185 18.00 24.29 17.72
N LEU A 186 16.98 23.69 17.10
CA LEU A 186 16.21 24.27 16.01
C LEU A 186 14.78 24.62 16.43
N GLY A 187 14.21 23.92 17.42
CA GLY A 187 12.87 24.18 17.95
C GLY A 187 11.74 23.77 17.00
N ILE A 188 11.99 22.80 16.11
CA ILE A 188 11.04 22.43 15.05
C ILE A 188 9.80 21.75 15.67
N TYR A 189 10.04 20.73 16.49
CA TYR A 189 8.97 19.91 17.08
C TYR A 189 8.49 20.47 18.42
N PHE A 190 9.44 20.92 19.26
CA PHE A 190 9.23 21.60 20.52
C PHE A 190 10.47 22.45 20.84
N ASP A 191 10.30 23.55 21.56
CA ASP A 191 11.40 24.43 21.97
C ASP A 191 11.90 24.14 23.41
N GLU A 192 12.84 24.96 23.89
CA GLU A 192 13.41 24.86 25.24
C GLU A 192 12.34 25.05 26.34
N ASP A 193 11.36 25.93 26.11
CA ASP A 193 10.30 26.25 27.06
C ASP A 193 9.21 25.16 27.10
N GLU A 194 8.98 24.46 25.99
CA GLU A 194 8.01 23.38 25.85
C GLU A 194 8.53 22.02 26.38
N LEU A 195 9.85 21.79 26.37
CA LEU A 195 10.46 20.51 26.78
C LEU A 195 10.05 20.06 28.21
N PRO A 196 10.01 20.92 29.25
CA PRO A 196 9.52 20.53 30.57
C PRO A 196 8.06 20.07 30.57
N ALA A 197 7.20 20.71 29.78
CA ALA A 197 5.80 20.34 29.67
C ALA A 197 5.64 18.99 28.95
N LEU A 198 6.43 18.74 27.91
CA LEU A 198 6.47 17.46 27.22
C LEU A 198 6.94 16.34 28.15
N ARG A 199 8.04 16.53 28.89
CA ARG A 199 8.51 15.57 29.90
C ARG A 199 7.40 15.23 30.89
N LYS A 200 6.69 16.23 31.40
CA LYS A 200 5.56 16.05 32.32
C LYS A 200 4.41 15.25 31.66
N LYS A 201 4.00 15.59 30.44
CA LYS A 201 2.97 14.86 29.69
C LYS A 201 3.32 13.37 29.58
N LEU A 202 4.56 13.06 29.26
CA LEU A 202 5.02 11.68 29.03
C LEU A 202 5.19 10.85 30.31
N THR A 203 5.01 11.45 31.50
CA THR A 203 4.87 10.71 32.77
C THR A 203 3.45 10.22 33.04
N ASP A 204 2.47 10.66 32.27
CA ASP A 204 1.08 10.21 32.41
C ASP A 204 0.99 8.70 32.13
N PRO A 205 0.24 7.92 32.95
CA PRO A 205 0.05 6.49 32.74
C PRO A 205 -0.41 6.10 31.33
N LEU A 206 -1.09 6.98 30.60
CA LEU A 206 -1.53 6.74 29.23
C LEU A 206 -0.36 6.58 28.24
N TYR A 207 0.79 7.20 28.50
CA TYR A 207 1.97 7.10 27.64
C TYR A 207 3.04 6.15 28.18
N ALA A 208 2.86 5.62 29.40
CA ALA A 208 3.88 4.84 30.09
C ALA A 208 4.33 3.60 29.30
N SER A 209 3.39 2.89 28.64
CA SER A 209 3.72 1.71 27.82
C SER A 209 4.53 2.10 26.59
N ALA A 210 4.07 3.11 25.85
CA ALA A 210 4.74 3.64 24.67
C ALA A 210 6.17 4.10 24.99
N MET A 211 6.34 4.88 26.06
CA MET A 211 7.64 5.35 26.52
C MET A 211 8.56 4.23 27.00
N LYS A 212 8.01 3.16 27.61
CA LYS A 212 8.80 1.99 27.99
C LYS A 212 9.34 1.28 26.76
N THR A 213 8.48 0.98 25.78
CA THR A 213 8.88 0.36 24.52
C THR A 213 9.92 1.22 23.79
N LEU A 214 9.68 2.52 23.70
CA LEU A 214 10.59 3.46 23.05
C LEU A 214 11.98 3.50 23.71
N ARG A 215 12.05 3.52 25.05
CA ARG A 215 13.32 3.42 25.78
C ARG A 215 14.03 2.09 25.55
N GLN A 216 13.30 0.97 25.53
CA GLN A 216 13.86 -0.35 25.23
C GLN A 216 14.45 -0.40 23.81
N GLU A 217 13.74 0.12 22.82
CA GLU A 217 14.24 0.19 21.45
C GLU A 217 15.46 1.10 21.31
N ALA A 218 15.49 2.23 22.02
CA ALA A 218 16.67 3.10 22.08
C ALA A 218 17.87 2.38 22.75
N GLU A 219 17.64 1.60 23.80
CA GLU A 219 18.67 0.76 24.43
C GLU A 219 19.18 -0.34 23.49
N GLU A 220 18.32 -0.97 22.70
CA GLU A 220 18.73 -1.92 21.66
C GLU A 220 19.56 -1.24 20.57
N ALA A 221 19.16 -0.04 20.14
CA ALA A 221 19.90 0.75 19.16
C ALA A 221 21.31 1.14 19.64
N MET A 222 21.55 1.25 20.95
CA MET A 222 22.89 1.49 21.51
C MET A 222 23.88 0.35 21.25
N LYS A 223 23.41 -0.85 20.88
CA LYS A 223 24.25 -2.02 20.58
C LYS A 223 24.81 -2.00 19.15
N LEU A 224 24.30 -1.11 18.30
CA LEU A 224 24.73 -0.99 16.91
C LEU A 224 26.10 -0.29 16.79
N GLU A 225 26.82 -0.62 15.72
CA GLU A 225 28.08 0.04 15.33
C GLU A 225 27.85 0.74 13.98
N PRO A 226 27.26 1.94 13.96
CA PRO A 226 26.77 2.55 12.73
C PRO A 226 27.88 2.89 11.73
N GLU A 227 29.13 3.05 12.16
CA GLU A 227 30.26 3.29 11.27
C GLU A 227 30.57 2.09 10.38
N ALA A 228 30.27 0.87 10.84
CA ALA A 228 30.44 -0.35 10.04
C ALA A 228 29.43 -0.44 8.88
N ASP A 229 28.30 0.26 8.99
CA ASP A 229 27.22 0.25 7.99
C ASP A 229 27.35 1.33 6.91
N ILE A 230 28.42 2.15 6.95
CA ILE A 230 28.72 3.15 5.92
C ILE A 230 29.06 2.42 4.62
N GLN A 231 28.18 2.58 3.62
CA GLN A 231 28.24 1.84 2.36
C GLN A 231 27.81 2.71 1.18
N THR A 232 27.69 2.09 0.00
CA THR A 232 27.19 2.76 -1.21
C THR A 232 25.71 3.14 -1.09
N TYR A 233 24.88 2.27 -0.50
CA TYR A 233 23.42 2.42 -0.39
C TYR A 233 22.96 2.28 1.07
N ILE A 234 21.76 2.77 1.35
CA ILE A 234 21.15 2.78 2.69
C ILE A 234 20.44 1.44 2.94
N GLY A 235 20.54 0.93 4.17
CA GLY A 235 19.78 -0.25 4.60
C GLY A 235 18.27 0.03 4.61
N SER A 236 17.46 -0.91 4.14
CA SER A 236 16.01 -0.79 4.04
C SER A 236 15.32 -2.11 4.37
N SER A 237 14.10 -2.01 4.90
CA SER A 237 13.24 -3.16 5.20
C SER A 237 12.28 -3.53 4.05
N ASP A 238 12.46 -2.97 2.85
CA ASP A 238 11.61 -3.27 1.68
C ASP A 238 12.31 -4.19 0.67
N HIS A 239 11.93 -5.47 0.68
CA HIS A 239 12.45 -6.52 -0.21
C HIS A 239 12.34 -6.22 -1.70
N ARG A 240 11.43 -5.33 -2.12
CA ARG A 240 11.24 -5.02 -3.54
C ARG A 240 12.46 -4.37 -4.17
N TRP A 241 13.29 -3.72 -3.38
CA TRP A 241 14.35 -2.82 -3.89
C TRP A 241 15.76 -3.21 -3.46
N ILE A 242 15.89 -4.09 -2.48
CA ILE A 242 17.16 -4.45 -1.87
C ILE A 242 17.63 -5.83 -2.35
N ARG A 243 18.92 -6.07 -2.23
CA ARG A 243 19.53 -7.35 -2.59
C ARG A 243 19.52 -8.30 -1.40
N ASN A 244 19.59 -9.59 -1.66
CA ASN A 244 19.59 -10.62 -0.60
C ASN A 244 20.73 -10.43 0.41
N ARG A 245 21.91 -9.97 -0.07
CA ARG A 245 23.05 -9.69 0.81
C ARG A 245 22.86 -8.46 1.71
N ASP A 246 22.04 -7.50 1.28
CA ASP A 246 21.85 -6.21 1.93
C ASP A 246 20.65 -6.23 2.90
N TRP A 247 19.82 -7.28 2.85
CA TRP A 247 18.57 -7.37 3.63
C TRP A 247 18.76 -7.19 5.14
N ASN A 248 19.74 -7.87 5.73
CA ASN A 248 19.93 -7.88 7.18
C ASN A 248 20.66 -6.63 7.72
N ARG A 249 20.87 -5.61 6.87
CA ARG A 249 21.53 -4.38 7.29
C ARG A 249 20.59 -3.58 8.21
N PRO A 250 21.13 -2.94 9.26
CA PRO A 250 20.30 -2.19 10.18
C PRO A 250 19.71 -0.95 9.52
N VAL A 251 18.44 -0.69 9.84
CA VAL A 251 17.68 0.48 9.39
C VAL A 251 17.91 1.62 10.38
N LEU A 252 18.89 2.48 10.08
CA LEU A 252 19.41 3.47 11.04
C LEU A 252 18.50 4.70 11.27
N ASN A 253 17.62 5.03 10.33
CA ASN A 253 16.79 6.24 10.42
C ASN A 253 15.86 6.21 11.66
N LEU A 254 15.09 5.14 11.85
CA LEU A 254 14.23 5.02 13.02
C LEU A 254 15.03 4.91 14.32
N ALA A 255 16.17 4.21 14.29
CA ALA A 255 17.04 4.05 15.46
C ALA A 255 17.58 5.41 15.96
N MET A 256 18.08 6.25 15.05
CA MET A 256 18.66 7.54 15.43
C MET A 256 17.61 8.55 15.91
N GLU A 257 16.39 8.52 15.36
CA GLU A 257 15.28 9.32 15.85
C GLU A 257 14.92 8.96 17.30
N LYS A 258 14.78 7.66 17.59
CA LYS A 258 14.43 7.16 18.93
C LYS A 258 15.51 7.49 19.96
N LEU A 259 16.78 7.30 19.61
CA LEU A 259 17.93 7.66 20.45
C LEU A 259 17.99 9.17 20.73
N ALA A 260 17.78 10.01 19.72
CA ALA A 260 17.78 11.46 19.88
C ALA A 260 16.64 11.91 20.81
N PHE A 261 15.44 11.37 20.61
CA PHE A 261 14.27 11.73 21.42
C PHE A 261 14.37 11.27 22.88
N VAL A 262 14.72 10.00 23.12
CA VAL A 262 14.92 9.49 24.48
C VAL A 262 16.08 10.22 25.14
N GLY A 263 17.17 10.44 24.39
CA GLY A 263 18.35 11.15 24.85
C GLY A 263 18.06 12.56 25.36
N ILE A 264 17.24 13.34 24.66
CA ILE A 264 16.91 14.71 25.10
C ILE A 264 15.91 14.72 26.25
N LEU A 265 14.95 13.79 26.27
CA LEU A 265 13.97 13.69 27.34
C LEU A 265 14.61 13.28 28.66
N ASP A 266 15.47 12.27 28.64
CA ASP A 266 16.09 11.67 29.82
C ASP A 266 17.48 12.25 30.13
N GLU A 267 17.92 13.26 29.37
CA GLU A 267 19.25 13.89 29.48
C GLU A 267 20.40 12.89 29.35
N ASN A 268 20.21 11.87 28.51
CA ASN A 268 21.14 10.77 28.29
C ASN A 268 22.12 11.11 27.16
N ILE A 269 23.27 11.69 27.54
CA ILE A 269 24.36 12.09 26.63
C ILE A 269 24.85 10.92 25.76
N PRO A 270 25.11 9.70 26.28
CA PRO A 270 25.48 8.56 25.44
C PRO A 270 24.49 8.27 24.29
N MET A 271 23.19 8.33 24.55
CA MET A 271 22.16 8.13 23.51
C MET A 271 22.16 9.26 22.48
N LEU A 272 22.24 10.51 22.92
CA LEU A 272 22.37 11.68 22.03
C LEU A 272 23.61 11.55 21.14
N LYS A 273 24.75 11.15 21.72
CA LYS A 273 25.99 10.93 20.97
C LYS A 273 25.85 9.80 19.96
N MET A 274 25.17 8.70 20.31
CA MET A 274 24.91 7.59 19.39
C MET A 274 24.00 8.02 18.23
N ALA A 275 22.96 8.81 18.49
CA ALA A 275 22.12 9.37 17.43
C ALA A 275 22.93 10.21 16.43
N CYS A 276 23.83 11.06 16.94
CA CYS A 276 24.77 11.82 16.10
C CYS A 276 25.70 10.92 15.28
N ARG A 277 26.24 9.84 15.87
CA ARG A 277 27.07 8.86 15.15
C ARG A 277 26.31 8.21 13.99
N MET A 278 25.07 7.78 14.24
CA MET A 278 24.20 7.20 13.20
C MET A 278 23.93 8.20 12.07
N ALA A 279 23.62 9.46 12.41
CA ALA A 279 23.39 10.50 11.40
C ALA A 279 24.65 10.80 10.58
N LEU A 280 25.84 10.83 11.21
CA LEU A 280 27.11 10.99 10.50
C LEU A 280 27.39 9.79 9.58
N SER A 281 27.12 8.56 10.00
CA SER A 281 27.26 7.37 9.15
C SER A 281 26.35 7.40 7.93
N VAL A 282 25.08 7.75 8.11
CA VAL A 282 24.13 7.92 7.01
C VAL A 282 24.57 9.05 6.07
N ALA A 283 25.06 10.17 6.62
CA ALA A 283 25.59 11.28 5.83
C ALA A 283 26.82 10.88 4.99
N HIS A 284 27.63 9.91 5.44
CA HIS A 284 28.80 9.40 4.71
C HIS A 284 28.48 8.28 3.72
N SER A 285 27.31 7.67 3.79
CA SER A 285 26.87 6.72 2.76
C SER A 285 26.74 7.41 1.41
N GLN A 286 27.17 6.76 0.33
CA GLN A 286 27.36 7.44 -0.97
C GLN A 286 26.05 7.99 -1.54
N TYR A 287 25.01 7.15 -1.58
CA TYR A 287 23.68 7.52 -2.06
C TYR A 287 22.63 7.33 -0.97
N TRP A 288 21.62 8.19 -0.98
CA TRP A 288 20.43 8.08 -0.12
C TRP A 288 19.31 7.33 -0.85
N CYS A 289 19.61 6.11 -1.29
CA CYS A 289 18.65 5.18 -1.90
C CYS A 289 18.99 3.74 -1.48
N GLU A 290 18.07 2.81 -1.71
CA GLU A 290 18.15 1.43 -1.22
C GLU A 290 19.06 0.55 -2.06
N SER A 291 19.20 0.86 -3.36
CA SER A 291 20.06 0.10 -4.27
C SER A 291 20.46 0.87 -5.51
N PHE A 292 21.29 0.23 -6.35
CA PHE A 292 21.71 0.76 -7.63
C PHE A 292 20.52 1.09 -8.56
N MET A 293 19.35 0.47 -8.38
CA MET A 293 18.15 0.77 -9.18
C MET A 293 17.72 2.24 -9.05
N GLY A 294 18.06 2.92 -7.94
CA GLY A 294 17.79 4.34 -7.74
C GLY A 294 18.74 5.27 -8.52
N VAL A 295 19.93 4.81 -8.87
CA VAL A 295 21.03 5.66 -9.40
C VAL A 295 21.71 5.05 -10.64
N PHE A 296 21.06 4.09 -11.29
CA PHE A 296 21.66 3.35 -12.39
C PHE A 296 21.91 4.26 -13.60
N PRO A 297 23.16 4.33 -14.12
CA PRO A 297 23.48 5.21 -15.24
C PRO A 297 22.67 4.90 -16.49
N GLY A 298 21.96 5.91 -16.99
CA GLY A 298 21.16 5.81 -18.22
C GLY A 298 19.75 5.22 -18.04
N ALA A 299 19.39 4.77 -16.83
CA ALA A 299 17.99 4.48 -16.53
C ALA A 299 17.19 5.78 -16.42
N THR A 300 15.97 5.75 -16.95
CA THR A 300 14.96 6.81 -16.86
C THR A 300 13.92 6.52 -15.77
N TRP A 301 13.93 5.31 -15.22
CA TRP A 301 13.17 4.90 -14.06
C TRP A 301 14.05 4.82 -12.81
N HIS A 302 13.48 5.21 -11.67
CA HIS A 302 14.05 5.05 -10.34
C HIS A 302 12.94 4.85 -9.32
N HIS A 303 13.24 4.14 -8.23
CA HIS A 303 12.38 4.14 -7.05
C HIS A 303 12.32 5.57 -6.51
N ARG A 304 11.10 6.12 -6.40
CA ARG A 304 10.86 7.52 -6.02
C ARG A 304 11.39 7.80 -4.60
N SER A 305 11.36 9.07 -4.22
CA SER A 305 12.06 9.64 -3.06
C SER A 305 11.62 9.17 -1.65
N PHE A 306 11.26 7.90 -1.47
CA PHE A 306 10.87 7.28 -0.19
C PHE A 306 12.05 7.22 0.80
N THR A 307 13.26 6.87 0.36
CA THR A 307 14.42 6.83 1.26
C THR A 307 14.90 8.24 1.60
N GLU A 308 14.95 9.12 0.61
CA GLU A 308 15.43 10.49 0.77
C GLU A 308 14.54 11.28 1.74
N GLU A 309 13.22 11.11 1.67
CA GLU A 309 12.28 11.80 2.56
C GLU A 309 12.44 11.34 4.02
N VAL A 310 12.56 10.02 4.28
CA VAL A 310 12.74 9.52 5.65
C VAL A 310 14.09 9.94 6.25
N LEU A 311 15.15 9.99 5.46
CA LEU A 311 16.47 10.43 5.93
C LEU A 311 16.51 11.92 6.24
N LEU A 312 15.82 12.76 5.45
CA LEU A 312 15.67 14.18 5.78
C LEU A 312 14.96 14.38 7.12
N LYS A 313 13.85 13.68 7.36
CA LYS A 313 13.13 13.73 8.65
C LYS A 313 14.03 13.32 9.80
N ALA A 314 14.71 12.19 9.65
CA ALA A 314 15.54 11.64 10.71
C ALA A 314 16.76 12.54 11.01
N CYS A 315 17.46 13.04 9.98
CA CYS A 315 18.58 13.96 10.17
C CYS A 315 18.13 15.29 10.79
N ALA A 316 16.96 15.83 10.41
CA ALA A 316 16.40 17.03 11.01
C ALA A 316 16.09 16.84 12.51
N LYS A 317 15.48 15.70 12.90
CA LYS A 317 15.23 15.34 14.31
C LYS A 317 16.53 15.22 15.11
N VAL A 318 17.56 14.58 14.55
CA VAL A 318 18.88 14.48 15.20
C VAL A 318 19.54 15.85 15.34
N LEU A 319 19.49 16.69 14.30
CA LEU A 319 20.02 18.06 14.36
C LEU A 319 19.29 18.90 15.42
N ASP A 320 17.96 18.76 15.52
CA ASP A 320 17.17 19.49 16.51
C ASP A 320 17.50 19.02 17.94
N TRP A 321 17.45 17.72 18.21
CA TRP A 321 17.52 17.22 19.60
C TRP A 321 18.93 16.87 20.10
N ALA A 322 19.86 16.56 19.21
CA ALA A 322 21.24 16.17 19.55
C ALA A 322 22.30 17.08 18.90
N GLY A 323 21.92 18.00 18.01
CA GLY A 323 22.86 18.84 17.25
C GLY A 323 23.73 19.76 18.09
N ALA A 324 23.34 20.05 19.35
CA ALA A 324 24.16 20.79 20.30
C ALA A 324 25.46 20.05 20.68
N LEU A 325 25.48 18.70 20.63
CA LEU A 325 26.68 17.90 20.89
C LEU A 325 27.68 17.96 19.73
N LEU A 326 27.24 18.35 18.54
CA LEU A 326 28.10 18.44 17.37
C LEU A 326 28.88 19.77 17.38
N THR A 327 30.07 19.77 16.79
CA THR A 327 30.74 21.01 16.39
C THR A 327 30.02 21.61 15.18
N TRP A 328 30.40 22.83 14.79
CA TRP A 328 29.97 23.35 13.49
C TRP A 328 30.34 22.42 12.34
N HIS A 329 31.52 21.80 12.40
CA HIS A 329 31.98 20.84 11.40
C HIS A 329 31.06 19.60 11.32
N GLY A 330 30.75 18.99 12.47
CA GLY A 330 29.83 17.84 12.52
C GLY A 330 28.44 18.17 12.00
N ARG A 331 27.88 19.33 12.38
CA ARG A 331 26.58 19.79 11.83
C ARG A 331 26.63 20.05 10.33
N HIS A 332 27.74 20.63 9.84
CA HIS A 332 27.89 20.95 8.43
C HIS A 332 27.91 19.71 7.54
N ILE A 333 28.47 18.58 8.02
CA ILE A 333 28.38 17.29 7.33
C ILE A 333 26.91 16.87 7.13
N LEU A 334 26.08 17.00 8.17
CA LEU A 334 24.66 16.67 8.07
C LEU A 334 23.92 17.62 7.12
N TYR A 335 24.16 18.93 7.25
CA TYR A 335 23.58 19.91 6.35
C TYR A 335 23.96 19.66 4.89
N ASP A 336 25.23 19.35 4.62
CA ASP A 336 25.71 19.07 3.26
C ASP A 336 25.05 17.81 2.69
N ALA A 337 24.93 16.73 3.48
CA ALA A 337 24.22 15.53 3.04
C ALA A 337 22.74 15.81 2.72
N MET A 338 22.04 16.60 3.55
CA MET A 338 20.66 17.01 3.27
C MET A 338 20.55 17.85 1.98
N ILE A 339 21.49 18.77 1.76
CA ILE A 339 21.53 19.68 0.60
C ILE A 339 21.94 18.97 -0.69
N MET A 340 22.83 17.98 -0.62
CA MET A 340 23.44 17.35 -1.80
C MET A 340 22.83 16.00 -2.16
N LYS A 341 22.21 15.29 -1.19
CA LYS A 341 21.69 13.93 -1.39
C LYS A 341 20.17 13.84 -1.23
N GLY A 342 19.62 14.45 -0.18
CA GLY A 342 18.19 14.40 0.10
C GLY A 342 17.35 15.33 -0.78
N LEU A 343 17.52 16.64 -0.60
CA LEU A 343 16.66 17.64 -1.25
C LEU A 343 16.72 17.64 -2.78
N PRO A 344 17.90 17.56 -3.45
CA PRO A 344 17.95 17.65 -4.91
C PRO A 344 17.14 16.55 -5.60
N ARG A 345 17.12 15.36 -5.00
CA ARG A 345 16.38 14.22 -5.52
C ARG A 345 14.88 14.40 -5.40
N LEU A 346 14.41 14.83 -4.23
CA LEU A 346 13.01 15.23 -4.03
C LEU A 346 12.60 16.34 -4.99
N GLU A 347 13.37 17.42 -5.08
CA GLU A 347 13.10 18.52 -6.01
C GLU A 347 13.00 18.02 -7.45
N ALA A 348 13.90 17.14 -7.90
CA ALA A 348 13.82 16.55 -9.23
C ALA A 348 12.49 15.83 -9.47
N ASP A 349 12.01 15.02 -8.51
CA ASP A 349 10.71 14.36 -8.61
C ASP A 349 9.56 15.39 -8.70
N PHE A 350 9.53 16.41 -7.84
CA PHE A 350 8.48 17.46 -7.84
C PHE A 350 8.47 18.33 -9.10
N LYS A 351 9.58 18.45 -9.81
CA LYS A 351 9.69 19.21 -11.06
C LYS A 351 9.46 18.37 -12.32
N THR A 352 9.63 17.05 -12.25
CA THR A 352 9.64 16.19 -13.46
C THR A 352 8.56 15.11 -13.49
N VAL A 353 7.92 14.82 -12.35
CA VAL A 353 6.92 13.76 -12.23
C VAL A 353 5.56 14.39 -11.92
N SER A 354 4.64 14.38 -12.87
CA SER A 354 3.32 15.00 -12.71
C SER A 354 2.39 14.15 -11.83
N TYR A 355 2.42 12.83 -11.98
CA TYR A 355 1.44 11.95 -11.34
C TYR A 355 1.47 12.02 -9.81
N ILE A 356 2.63 12.29 -9.19
CA ILE A 356 2.76 12.36 -7.72
C ILE A 356 1.92 13.50 -7.14
N ARG A 357 1.50 14.48 -7.95
CA ARG A 357 0.62 15.57 -7.52
C ARG A 357 -0.83 15.14 -7.28
N HIS A 358 -1.20 13.93 -7.71
CA HIS A 358 -2.57 13.42 -7.68
C HIS A 358 -2.74 12.16 -6.82
N MET A 359 -1.71 11.77 -6.05
CA MET A 359 -1.73 10.56 -5.21
C MET A 359 -0.99 10.76 -3.89
N ASN A 360 -1.11 9.77 -3.01
CA ASN A 360 -0.45 9.72 -1.70
C ASN A 360 1.05 10.04 -1.72
N GLN A 361 1.78 9.53 -2.72
CA GLN A 361 3.25 9.58 -2.77
C GLN A 361 3.79 11.01 -2.68
N GLY A 362 3.28 11.94 -3.49
CA GLY A 362 3.75 13.33 -3.48
C GLY A 362 3.49 14.01 -2.15
N ILE A 363 2.33 13.77 -1.52
CA ILE A 363 2.02 14.29 -0.19
C ILE A 363 3.05 13.79 0.83
N VAL A 364 3.34 12.49 0.84
CA VAL A 364 4.31 11.88 1.78
C VAL A 364 5.72 12.41 1.56
N PHE A 365 6.21 12.42 0.31
CA PHE A 365 7.54 12.93 -0.03
C PHE A 365 7.73 14.39 0.39
N ASN A 366 6.68 15.20 0.23
CA ASN A 366 6.73 16.61 0.55
C ASN A 366 6.85 16.86 2.06
N VAL A 367 6.42 15.93 2.92
CA VAL A 367 6.64 16.06 4.37
C VAL A 367 8.13 15.99 4.69
N GLY A 368 8.87 15.03 4.12
CA GLY A 368 10.32 14.98 4.28
C GLY A 368 11.02 16.22 3.70
N ARG A 369 10.54 16.74 2.56
CA ARG A 369 10.98 18.03 1.99
C ARG A 369 10.75 19.20 2.95
N ILE A 370 9.55 19.35 3.52
CA ILE A 370 9.20 20.39 4.49
C ILE A 370 10.10 20.29 5.73
N VAL A 371 10.21 19.11 6.34
CA VAL A 371 11.01 18.92 7.56
C VAL A 371 12.49 19.19 7.31
N GLY A 372 13.03 18.72 6.19
CA GLY A 372 14.40 19.01 5.78
C GLY A 372 14.65 20.51 5.58
N LEU A 373 13.72 21.21 4.95
CA LEU A 373 13.81 22.66 4.74
C LEU A 373 13.67 23.45 6.04
N LEU A 374 12.78 23.06 6.96
CA LEU A 374 12.68 23.67 8.30
C LEU A 374 14.02 23.61 9.04
N ALA A 375 14.76 22.50 8.93
CA ALA A 375 16.09 22.37 9.53
C ALA A 375 17.16 23.25 8.86
N LEU A 376 17.01 23.57 7.57
CA LEU A 376 17.97 24.38 6.82
C LEU A 376 17.68 25.89 6.86
N VAL A 377 16.43 26.32 7.03
CA VAL A 377 16.06 27.75 7.05
C VAL A 377 16.76 28.50 8.19
N HIS A 378 16.94 27.85 9.35
CA HIS A 378 17.61 28.46 10.49
C HIS A 378 19.09 28.84 10.19
N PRO A 379 19.98 27.91 9.77
CA PRO A 379 21.34 28.26 9.39
C PRO A 379 21.47 28.95 8.02
N TYR A 380 20.51 28.75 7.11
CA TYR A 380 20.56 29.21 5.72
C TYR A 380 19.21 29.81 5.27
N PRO A 381 18.88 31.05 5.66
CA PRO A 381 17.56 31.67 5.42
C PRO A 381 17.11 31.72 3.96
N ARG A 382 18.02 31.58 2.98
CA ARG A 382 17.66 31.55 1.55
C ARG A 382 16.77 30.35 1.17
N TYR A 383 16.81 29.26 1.94
CA TYR A 383 15.92 28.10 1.73
C TYR A 383 14.46 28.38 2.10
N GLU A 384 14.14 29.51 2.73
CA GLU A 384 12.76 29.88 3.06
C GLU A 384 11.86 29.90 1.81
N SER A 385 12.38 30.39 0.69
CA SER A 385 11.66 30.36 -0.59
C SER A 385 11.24 28.94 -1.01
N TRP A 386 12.09 27.93 -0.76
CA TRP A 386 11.80 26.54 -1.09
C TRP A 386 10.81 25.93 -0.10
N LEU A 387 10.86 26.34 1.18
CA LEU A 387 9.88 25.91 2.18
C LEU A 387 8.47 26.40 1.81
N LEU A 388 8.35 27.66 1.38
CA LEU A 388 7.07 28.22 0.94
C LEU A 388 6.56 27.56 -0.36
N ASP A 389 7.45 27.19 -1.27
CA ASP A 389 7.09 26.39 -2.45
C ASP A 389 6.59 24.99 -2.05
N ALA A 390 7.25 24.34 -1.09
CA ALA A 390 6.81 23.05 -0.56
C ALA A 390 5.45 23.14 0.14
N GLU A 391 5.19 24.19 0.92
CA GLU A 391 3.87 24.45 1.52
C GLU A 391 2.78 24.61 0.44
N LYS A 392 3.07 25.37 -0.61
CA LYS A 392 2.14 25.54 -1.74
C LYS A 392 1.88 24.22 -2.47
N ASP A 393 2.93 23.44 -2.74
CA ASP A 393 2.80 22.12 -3.36
C ASP A 393 1.96 21.19 -2.46
N MET A 394 2.14 21.21 -1.14
CA MET A 394 1.33 20.42 -0.20
C MET A 394 -0.16 20.74 -0.36
N LYS A 395 -0.51 22.03 -0.43
CA LYS A 395 -1.90 22.46 -0.63
C LYS A 395 -2.48 21.96 -1.94
N GLU A 396 -1.74 22.18 -3.03
CA GLU A 396 -2.16 21.76 -4.37
C GLU A 396 -2.43 20.25 -4.44
N MET A 397 -1.55 19.45 -3.85
CA MET A 397 -1.68 18.00 -3.86
C MET A 397 -2.84 17.51 -2.99
N ILE A 398 -3.05 18.08 -1.80
CA ILE A 398 -4.20 17.72 -0.95
C ILE A 398 -5.51 18.09 -1.66
N ASP A 399 -5.59 19.27 -2.28
CA ASP A 399 -6.77 19.69 -3.06
C ASP A 399 -7.02 18.82 -4.29
N SER A 400 -5.97 18.18 -4.84
CA SER A 400 -6.08 17.26 -5.98
C SER A 400 -6.41 15.83 -5.55
N TYR A 401 -5.96 15.41 -4.38
CA TYR A 401 -6.12 14.06 -3.84
C TYR A 401 -7.50 13.83 -3.20
N VAL A 402 -8.02 14.85 -2.53
CA VAL A 402 -9.33 14.80 -1.86
C VAL A 402 -10.42 15.22 -2.83
N ALA A 403 -11.36 14.32 -3.08
CA ALA A 403 -12.52 14.58 -3.93
C ALA A 403 -13.44 15.67 -3.33
N SER A 404 -14.32 16.23 -4.16
CA SER A 404 -15.21 17.32 -3.73
C SER A 404 -16.19 16.94 -2.60
N ASP A 405 -16.47 15.65 -2.42
CA ASP A 405 -17.27 15.12 -1.32
C ASP A 405 -16.45 14.80 -0.04
N GLY A 406 -15.15 15.12 -0.04
CA GLY A 406 -14.23 14.90 1.08
C GLY A 406 -13.59 13.49 1.07
N GLY A 407 -14.06 12.59 0.23
CA GLY A 407 -13.49 11.24 0.11
C GLY A 407 -12.15 11.21 -0.61
N THR A 408 -11.41 10.13 -0.39
CA THR A 408 -10.23 9.81 -1.19
C THR A 408 -10.45 8.50 -1.90
N PRO A 409 -10.21 8.45 -3.21
CA PRO A 409 -10.56 7.28 -3.97
C PRO A 409 -9.63 6.07 -3.66
N GLU A 410 -8.40 6.25 -3.12
CA GLU A 410 -7.46 5.15 -2.78
C GLU A 410 -7.88 4.28 -1.58
N GLY A 411 -9.02 4.58 -0.96
CA GLY A 411 -9.54 3.83 0.18
C GLY A 411 -8.91 4.21 1.53
N PRO A 412 -9.44 3.66 2.64
CA PRO A 412 -9.14 4.12 3.99
C PRO A 412 -7.74 3.76 4.46
N GLY A 413 -7.14 2.68 3.96
CA GLY A 413 -5.76 2.30 4.27
C GLY A 413 -4.77 3.37 3.81
N TYR A 414 -4.87 3.78 2.55
CA TYR A 414 -4.02 4.82 1.98
C TYR A 414 -4.39 6.23 2.42
N TRP A 415 -5.67 6.50 2.70
CA TRP A 415 -6.06 7.71 3.41
C TRP A 415 -5.33 7.83 4.75
N ASN A 416 -5.35 6.77 5.57
CA ASN A 416 -4.69 6.74 6.88
C ASN A 416 -3.18 6.93 6.77
N TYR A 417 -2.53 6.26 5.81
CA TYR A 417 -1.10 6.44 5.53
C TYR A 417 -0.77 7.88 5.11
N THR A 418 -1.53 8.43 4.16
CA THR A 418 -1.34 9.79 3.63
C THR A 418 -1.49 10.85 4.71
N PHE A 419 -2.61 10.83 5.44
CA PHE A 419 -2.89 11.86 6.43
C PHE A 419 -2.11 11.67 7.74
N SER A 420 -1.57 10.48 8.01
CA SER A 420 -0.58 10.33 9.09
C SER A 420 0.70 11.12 8.83
N ASN A 421 1.07 11.34 7.57
CA ASN A 421 2.21 12.17 7.18
C ASN A 421 1.77 13.63 6.96
N ALA A 422 0.70 13.86 6.20
CA ALA A 422 0.27 15.22 5.85
C ALA A 422 -0.01 16.06 7.11
N MET A 423 -0.70 15.48 8.09
CA MET A 423 -1.07 16.19 9.31
C MET A 423 0.15 16.52 10.18
N THR A 424 1.21 15.70 10.19
CA THR A 424 2.45 16.04 10.91
C THR A 424 3.19 17.18 10.22
N GLY A 425 3.29 17.17 8.89
CA GLY A 425 3.82 18.29 8.11
C GLY A 425 3.05 19.60 8.34
N LEU A 426 1.72 19.54 8.33
CA LEU A 426 0.86 20.70 8.60
C LEU A 426 0.98 21.22 10.04
N TYR A 427 1.18 20.33 11.02
CA TYR A 427 1.43 20.72 12.41
C TYR A 427 2.74 21.52 12.54
N LEU A 428 3.81 21.06 11.87
CA LEU A 428 5.11 21.74 11.89
C LEU A 428 5.06 23.08 11.14
N LEU A 429 4.35 23.16 10.02
CA LEU A 429 4.11 24.43 9.31
C LEU A 429 3.26 25.39 10.15
N ALA A 430 2.24 24.91 10.85
CA ALA A 430 1.44 25.73 11.76
C ALA A 430 2.32 26.38 12.85
N ARG A 431 3.24 25.60 13.43
CA ARG A 431 4.23 26.09 14.41
C ARG A 431 5.16 27.14 13.80
N TYR A 432 5.71 26.88 12.61
CA TYR A 432 6.56 27.83 11.89
C TYR A 432 5.84 29.16 11.63
N HIS A 433 4.53 29.13 11.36
CA HIS A 433 3.68 30.31 11.18
C HIS A 433 3.10 30.87 12.50
N HIS A 434 3.47 30.33 13.66
CA HIS A 434 2.95 30.71 14.98
C HIS A 434 1.42 30.64 15.10
N LYS A 435 0.82 29.59 14.53
CA LYS A 435 -0.62 29.31 14.57
C LYS A 435 -0.89 27.97 15.24
N THR A 436 -2.09 27.81 15.81
CA THR A 436 -2.58 26.47 16.17
C THR A 436 -2.87 25.66 14.91
N LEU A 437 -2.85 24.33 15.02
CA LEU A 437 -3.21 23.45 13.91
C LEU A 437 -4.62 23.77 13.37
N LYS A 438 -5.60 24.00 14.26
CA LYS A 438 -6.99 24.33 13.88
C LYS A 438 -7.10 25.62 13.05
N GLU A 439 -6.29 26.63 13.37
CA GLU A 439 -6.23 27.91 12.64
C GLU A 439 -5.49 27.81 11.30
N TYR A 440 -4.54 26.88 11.18
CA TYR A 440 -3.67 26.78 10.02
C TYR A 440 -4.25 25.94 8.87
N VAL A 441 -4.88 24.80 9.19
CA VAL A 441 -5.33 23.83 8.18
C VAL A 441 -6.38 24.37 7.20
N TRP A 442 -6.38 23.82 5.99
CA TRP A 442 -7.28 24.21 4.89
C TRP A 442 -8.65 23.53 4.97
N ASP A 443 -9.65 24.07 4.27
CA ASP A 443 -11.01 23.51 4.26
C ASP A 443 -11.07 22.08 3.72
N THR A 444 -10.19 21.72 2.79
CA THR A 444 -10.07 20.35 2.27
C THR A 444 -9.72 19.34 3.36
N ILE A 445 -8.85 19.73 4.31
CA ILE A 445 -8.54 18.90 5.49
C ILE A 445 -9.79 18.73 6.38
N ARG A 446 -10.57 19.79 6.57
CA ARG A 446 -11.80 19.72 7.37
C ARG A 446 -12.83 18.79 6.70
N LYS A 447 -13.00 18.89 5.38
CA LYS A 447 -13.90 18.01 4.61
C LYS A 447 -13.49 16.54 4.68
N THR A 448 -12.21 16.23 4.54
CA THR A 448 -11.77 14.83 4.59
C THR A 448 -11.82 14.25 6.01
N ALA A 449 -11.81 15.10 7.04
CA ALA A 449 -12.09 14.68 8.41
C ALA A 449 -13.51 14.12 8.60
N ASP A 450 -14.49 14.56 7.80
CA ASP A 450 -15.86 14.05 7.83
C ASP A 450 -15.97 12.70 7.09
N PHE A 451 -15.10 12.45 6.13
CA PHE A 451 -15.08 11.21 5.36
C PHE A 451 -14.61 10.01 6.19
N ALA A 452 -13.42 10.10 6.79
CA ALA A 452 -12.73 8.93 7.33
C ALA A 452 -13.49 8.17 8.44
N PRO A 453 -14.15 8.80 9.42
CA PRO A 453 -14.91 8.06 10.44
C PRO A 453 -16.11 7.29 9.88
N ASN A 454 -16.54 7.57 8.64
CA ASN A 454 -17.57 6.80 7.96
C ASN A 454 -17.02 5.54 7.28
N MET A 455 -15.70 5.40 7.16
CA MET A 455 -15.00 4.24 6.58
C MET A 455 -14.56 3.22 7.63
N LEU A 456 -15.00 3.39 8.88
CA LEU A 456 -14.74 2.42 9.93
C LEU A 456 -15.51 1.13 9.63
N SER A 457 -14.92 -0.01 9.97
CA SER A 457 -15.55 -1.31 10.12
C SER A 457 -16.09 -1.42 11.55
N ASP A 458 -17.07 -2.30 11.78
CA ASP A 458 -17.55 -2.62 13.13
C ASP A 458 -16.61 -3.60 13.86
N GLN A 459 -15.60 -4.14 13.15
CA GLN A 459 -14.49 -4.87 13.76
C GLN A 459 -13.71 -4.00 14.75
N MET A 460 -13.04 -4.68 15.70
CA MET A 460 -12.23 -4.03 16.75
C MET A 460 -13.02 -2.93 17.49
N GLU A 461 -14.26 -3.25 17.87
CA GLU A 461 -15.17 -2.32 18.57
C GLU A 461 -15.46 -1.02 17.79
N GLY A 462 -15.54 -1.12 16.45
CA GLY A 462 -15.83 0.03 15.59
C GLY A 462 -14.62 0.91 15.28
N CYS A 463 -13.40 0.41 15.49
CA CYS A 463 -12.17 1.20 15.35
C CYS A 463 -11.33 0.81 14.15
N ALA A 464 -11.53 -0.38 13.58
CA ALA A 464 -10.85 -0.81 12.37
C ALA A 464 -11.39 -0.07 11.14
N THR A 465 -10.63 -0.05 10.05
CA THR A 465 -11.07 0.45 8.75
C THR A 465 -11.62 -0.69 7.89
N ILE A 466 -12.51 -0.37 6.96
CA ILE A 466 -13.01 -1.36 5.98
C ILE A 466 -11.88 -1.71 4.99
N PRO A 467 -11.55 -3.00 4.78
CA PRO A 467 -10.38 -3.41 3.99
C PRO A 467 -10.66 -3.48 2.47
N PHE A 468 -11.21 -2.42 1.87
CA PHE A 468 -11.35 -2.34 0.40
C PHE A 468 -10.13 -1.65 -0.23
N ASN A 469 -9.95 -1.82 -1.55
CA ASN A 469 -8.76 -1.36 -2.27
C ASN A 469 -7.48 -1.96 -1.62
N ASP A 470 -6.33 -1.29 -1.74
CA ASP A 470 -5.15 -1.65 -0.96
C ASP A 470 -5.28 -1.28 0.54
N GLY A 471 -6.35 -1.75 1.17
CA GLY A 471 -6.72 -1.55 2.56
C GLY A 471 -6.49 -2.80 3.41
N HIS A 472 -6.40 -2.59 4.72
CA HIS A 472 -6.33 -3.66 5.72
C HIS A 472 -7.34 -3.35 6.82
N SER A 473 -7.87 -4.38 7.48
CA SER A 473 -8.75 -4.17 8.63
C SER A 473 -7.92 -3.83 9.87
N GLN A 474 -7.54 -2.56 9.98
CA GLN A 474 -6.69 -2.04 11.03
C GLN A 474 -7.22 -0.70 11.56
N PRO A 475 -6.94 -0.36 12.83
CA PRO A 475 -7.26 0.96 13.36
C PRO A 475 -6.53 2.07 12.62
N PHE A 476 -7.10 3.28 12.63
CA PHE A 476 -6.35 4.46 12.23
C PHE A 476 -5.07 4.61 13.06
N LYS A 477 -4.01 5.15 12.44
CA LYS A 477 -2.77 5.44 13.16
C LYS A 477 -3.08 6.42 14.30
N PRO A 478 -2.53 6.24 15.52
CA PRO A 478 -2.85 7.08 16.67
C PRO A 478 -2.68 8.59 16.40
N ILE A 479 -1.64 8.98 15.67
CA ILE A 479 -1.38 10.38 15.30
C ILE A 479 -2.51 11.00 14.48
N VAL A 480 -3.13 10.23 13.58
CA VAL A 480 -4.25 10.70 12.74
C VAL A 480 -5.41 11.09 13.64
N SER A 481 -5.82 10.19 14.53
CA SER A 481 -6.91 10.45 15.49
C SER A 481 -6.60 11.64 16.40
N ALA A 482 -5.36 11.74 16.89
CA ALA A 482 -4.93 12.81 17.78
C ALA A 482 -4.89 14.20 17.10
N LEU A 483 -4.51 14.28 15.83
CA LEU A 483 -4.47 15.55 15.10
C LEU A 483 -5.85 15.95 14.57
N PHE A 484 -6.64 15.01 14.05
CA PHE A 484 -8.00 15.32 13.61
C PHE A 484 -8.93 15.69 14.77
N CYS A 485 -8.73 15.17 15.99
CA CYS A 485 -9.53 15.60 17.14
C CYS A 485 -9.30 17.07 17.55
N GLN A 486 -8.17 17.67 17.11
CA GLN A 486 -7.90 19.10 17.32
C GLN A 486 -8.54 19.99 16.25
N VAL A 487 -8.85 19.42 15.08
CA VAL A 487 -9.30 20.15 13.90
C VAL A 487 -10.81 20.00 13.65
N SER A 488 -11.34 18.79 13.85
CA SER A 488 -12.74 18.44 13.62
C SER A 488 -13.54 18.52 14.91
N ASP A 489 -14.81 18.92 14.80
CA ASP A 489 -15.76 18.92 15.90
C ASP A 489 -16.54 17.59 16.00
N ASP A 490 -16.26 16.60 15.13
CA ASP A 490 -16.86 15.26 15.21
C ASP A 490 -16.31 14.49 16.44
N PRO A 491 -17.18 14.13 17.40
CA PRO A 491 -16.74 13.44 18.62
C PRO A 491 -16.16 12.05 18.38
N ARG A 492 -16.35 11.44 17.19
CA ARG A 492 -15.72 10.17 16.80
C ARG A 492 -14.20 10.26 16.82
N TRP A 493 -13.62 11.39 16.39
CA TRP A 493 -12.15 11.56 16.41
C TRP A 493 -11.57 11.50 17.81
N LYS A 494 -12.26 12.14 18.77
CA LYS A 494 -11.87 12.06 20.17
C LYS A 494 -11.98 10.62 20.69
N ARG A 495 -13.05 9.89 20.36
CA ARG A 495 -13.22 8.47 20.76
C ARG A 495 -12.15 7.56 20.15
N LEU A 496 -11.79 7.76 18.88
CA LEU A 496 -10.70 7.05 18.22
C LEU A 496 -9.36 7.31 18.90
N TYR A 497 -9.11 8.56 19.30
CA TYR A 497 -7.89 8.92 20.01
C TYR A 497 -7.86 8.32 21.43
N GLU A 498 -8.96 8.38 22.18
CA GLU A 498 -9.11 7.71 23.47
C GLU A 498 -8.89 6.20 23.35
N HIS A 499 -9.43 5.58 22.30
CA HIS A 499 -9.19 4.17 22.02
C HIS A 499 -7.70 3.91 21.81
N ALA A 500 -7.04 4.67 20.94
CA ALA A 500 -5.62 4.50 20.63
C ALA A 500 -4.70 4.58 21.87
N LEU A 501 -5.05 5.42 22.85
CA LEU A 501 -4.36 5.50 24.14
C LEU A 501 -4.64 4.27 25.03
N SER A 502 -5.85 3.71 24.97
CA SER A 502 -6.27 2.58 25.81
C SER A 502 -5.78 1.21 25.32
N SER A 503 -5.62 1.04 24.00
CA SER A 503 -5.32 -0.24 23.35
C SER A 503 -3.84 -0.58 23.30
N GLN A 504 -2.96 0.23 23.91
CA GLN A 504 -1.49 0.15 23.74
C GLN A 504 -1.03 0.26 22.27
N THR A 505 -1.92 0.63 21.35
CA THR A 505 -1.60 0.91 19.94
C THR A 505 -0.87 2.23 19.74
N ALA A 506 -0.79 3.04 20.80
CA ALA A 506 0.28 4.02 20.97
C ALA A 506 1.63 3.28 21.07
N GLU A 507 2.07 2.72 19.96
CA GLU A 507 3.43 2.22 19.78
C GLU A 507 4.41 3.40 19.89
N SER A 508 5.71 3.14 19.78
CA SER A 508 6.81 4.10 19.93
C SER A 508 6.89 5.18 18.83
N ASP A 509 5.75 5.62 18.30
CA ASP A 509 5.59 6.72 17.35
C ASP A 509 5.89 8.06 18.03
N LEU A 510 7.04 8.64 17.67
CA LEU A 510 7.53 9.89 18.23
C LEU A 510 6.61 11.08 17.94
N ASP A 511 6.07 11.15 16.72
CA ASP A 511 5.24 12.28 16.30
C ASP A 511 3.94 12.26 17.10
N PHE A 512 3.37 11.08 17.36
CA PHE A 512 2.23 10.92 18.28
C PHE A 512 2.54 11.40 19.70
N LEU A 513 3.66 10.98 20.27
CA LEU A 513 4.04 11.35 21.64
C LEU A 513 4.23 12.87 21.79
N ILE A 514 4.74 13.53 20.76
CA ILE A 514 4.96 14.98 20.73
C ILE A 514 3.64 15.72 20.49
N MET A 515 2.96 15.44 19.38
CA MET A 515 1.93 16.31 18.80
C MET A 515 0.52 16.04 19.31
N SER A 516 0.30 14.94 20.01
CA SER A 516 -1.02 14.61 20.55
C SER A 516 -1.45 15.54 21.69
N PRO A 517 -2.72 15.96 21.76
CA PRO A 517 -3.19 16.83 22.84
C PRO A 517 -3.40 16.02 24.13
N GLN A 518 -3.18 16.62 25.29
CA GLN A 518 -3.50 15.94 26.55
C GLN A 518 -5.02 15.80 26.72
N LEU A 519 -5.51 14.58 26.95
CA LEU A 519 -6.93 14.32 27.22
C LEU A 519 -7.16 13.96 28.69
N GLU A 520 -8.33 14.37 29.19
CA GLU A 520 -8.87 13.80 30.43
C GLU A 520 -9.49 12.43 30.13
N ARG A 521 -9.24 11.46 31.02
CA ARG A 521 -9.79 10.11 30.87
C ARG A 521 -11.32 10.14 30.95
N GLN A 522 -11.99 9.68 29.90
CA GLN A 522 -13.43 9.53 29.85
C GLN A 522 -13.82 8.05 29.76
N GLU A 523 -15.10 7.76 30.02
CA GLU A 523 -15.65 6.42 29.84
C GLU A 523 -15.61 6.01 28.36
N LYS A 524 -15.19 4.77 28.11
CA LYS A 524 -15.13 4.17 26.79
C LYS A 524 -16.53 4.13 26.18
N LYS A 525 -16.69 4.74 25.00
CA LYS A 525 -17.93 4.72 24.21
C LYS A 525 -17.64 4.11 22.83
N PRO A 526 -18.61 3.40 22.22
CA PRO A 526 -18.47 2.94 20.85
C PRO A 526 -18.12 4.09 19.91
N VAL A 527 -17.17 3.88 19.00
CA VAL A 527 -16.78 4.89 18.02
C VAL A 527 -17.92 5.08 17.02
N SER A 528 -18.35 3.99 16.41
CA SER A 528 -19.42 3.92 15.41
C SER A 528 -20.79 3.61 16.03
N GLY A 529 -21.84 4.09 15.39
CA GLY A 529 -23.24 3.86 15.76
C GLY A 529 -24.13 3.78 14.51
N GLU A 530 -25.45 3.67 14.70
CA GLU A 530 -26.40 3.67 13.59
C GLU A 530 -26.26 4.95 12.75
N GLY A 531 -26.38 4.83 11.43
CA GLY A 531 -26.19 5.97 10.54
C GLY A 531 -26.09 5.58 9.07
N PHE A 532 -26.27 6.58 8.22
CA PHE A 532 -26.13 6.49 6.78
C PHE A 532 -25.13 7.55 6.31
N ALA A 533 -24.19 7.16 5.47
CA ALA A 533 -23.24 8.05 4.83
C ALA A 533 -23.10 7.70 3.35
N SER A 534 -23.01 8.71 2.50
CA SER A 534 -22.77 8.53 1.07
C SER A 534 -21.81 9.60 0.55
N PHE A 535 -20.86 9.15 -0.25
CA PHE A 535 -19.83 9.94 -0.94
C PHE A 535 -19.93 9.59 -2.43
N PRO A 536 -20.87 10.20 -3.17
CA PRO A 536 -21.18 9.76 -4.53
C PRO A 536 -20.08 10.06 -5.56
N VAL A 537 -19.16 11.00 -5.29
CA VAL A 537 -18.01 11.28 -6.18
C VAL A 537 -16.94 10.22 -5.99
N THR A 538 -16.67 9.87 -4.73
CA THR A 538 -15.77 8.75 -4.39
C THR A 538 -16.46 7.39 -4.58
N GLY A 539 -17.78 7.38 -4.82
CA GLY A 539 -18.62 6.22 -5.07
C GLY A 539 -18.80 5.27 -3.88
N LEU A 540 -18.88 5.82 -2.67
CA LEU A 540 -18.96 5.05 -1.42
C LEU A 540 -20.33 5.24 -0.74
N MET A 541 -20.87 4.18 -0.17
CA MET A 541 -22.08 4.20 0.66
C MET A 541 -21.90 3.28 1.86
N ASN A 542 -22.30 3.76 3.03
CA ASN A 542 -22.30 3.00 4.28
C ASN A 542 -23.66 3.15 4.97
N LEU A 543 -24.22 2.04 5.45
CA LEU A 543 -25.41 2.03 6.28
C LEU A 543 -25.22 1.07 7.46
N ARG A 544 -25.50 1.59 8.66
CA ARG A 544 -25.51 0.84 9.93
C ARG A 544 -26.88 0.90 10.56
N GLN A 545 -27.44 -0.26 10.89
CA GLN A 545 -28.74 -0.39 11.52
C GLN A 545 -28.72 -1.49 12.58
N LYS A 546 -29.40 -1.27 13.71
CA LYS A 546 -29.61 -2.34 14.68
C LYS A 546 -30.68 -3.31 14.21
N SER A 547 -30.46 -4.57 14.54
CA SER A 547 -31.39 -5.70 14.36
C SER A 547 -31.40 -6.59 15.59
N GLU A 548 -32.22 -7.64 15.56
CA GLU A 548 -32.18 -8.74 16.54
C GLU A 548 -30.84 -9.49 16.59
N LEU A 549 -30.03 -9.40 15.53
CA LEU A 549 -28.72 -10.05 15.42
C LEU A 549 -27.55 -9.15 15.88
N GLY A 550 -27.84 -7.92 16.29
CA GLY A 550 -26.83 -6.89 16.58
C GLY A 550 -26.79 -5.80 15.50
N MET A 551 -25.65 -5.13 15.38
CA MET A 551 -25.45 -4.10 14.35
C MET A 551 -25.24 -4.76 12.99
N ILE A 552 -26.02 -4.40 11.98
CA ILE A 552 -25.78 -4.78 10.58
C ILE A 552 -25.18 -3.57 9.86
N HIS A 553 -24.04 -3.79 9.22
CA HIS A 553 -23.30 -2.76 8.47
C HIS A 553 -23.09 -3.23 7.04
N ILE A 554 -23.70 -2.52 6.09
CA ILE A 554 -23.50 -2.72 4.64
C ILE A 554 -22.69 -1.56 4.06
N SER A 555 -21.71 -1.91 3.22
CA SER A 555 -20.86 -0.96 2.50
C SER A 555 -20.91 -1.24 1.00
N ALA A 556 -20.95 -0.22 0.13
CA ALA A 556 -20.93 -0.40 -1.33
C ALA A 556 -19.93 0.56 -2.01
N PHE A 557 -19.27 0.07 -3.07
CA PHE A 557 -18.15 0.73 -3.76
C PHE A 557 -18.41 0.85 -5.26
N SER A 558 -18.18 2.02 -5.86
CA SER A 558 -18.43 2.28 -7.30
C SER A 558 -17.73 3.53 -7.83
N GLY A 559 -16.72 4.06 -7.16
CA GLY A 559 -16.12 5.35 -7.51
C GLY A 559 -15.31 5.39 -8.80
N VAL A 560 -14.50 6.44 -8.89
CA VAL A 560 -13.44 6.57 -9.90
C VAL A 560 -12.42 5.42 -9.77
N SER A 561 -11.80 5.07 -10.90
CA SER A 561 -10.65 4.19 -10.97
C SER A 561 -9.50 4.92 -11.69
N TYR A 562 -8.30 4.85 -11.13
CA TYR A 562 -7.08 5.31 -11.80
C TYR A 562 -5.87 4.48 -11.38
N PHE A 563 -4.73 4.72 -12.04
CA PHE A 563 -3.46 4.09 -11.73
C PHE A 563 -2.93 4.51 -10.34
N ALA A 564 -3.30 3.76 -9.30
CA ALA A 564 -2.76 3.80 -7.94
C ALA A 564 -3.26 2.56 -7.16
N HIS A 565 -3.74 2.76 -5.94
CA HIS A 565 -4.12 1.74 -4.96
C HIS A 565 -5.55 1.21 -5.12
N TYR A 566 -6.07 1.19 -6.34
CA TYR A 566 -7.45 0.77 -6.64
C TYR A 566 -7.52 -0.70 -7.00
N HIS A 567 -8.63 -1.31 -6.65
CA HIS A 567 -9.03 -2.58 -7.21
C HIS A 567 -10.11 -2.40 -8.27
N GLU A 568 -10.31 -3.47 -9.02
CA GLU A 568 -11.37 -3.62 -10.01
C GLU A 568 -12.70 -4.01 -9.35
N ASP A 569 -13.06 -3.30 -8.27
CA ASP A 569 -14.14 -3.63 -7.33
C ASP A 569 -15.41 -2.79 -7.53
N LYS A 570 -15.54 -2.04 -8.63
CA LYS A 570 -16.67 -1.12 -8.82
C LYS A 570 -17.96 -1.91 -9.03
N GLY A 571 -18.93 -1.65 -8.17
CA GLY A 571 -20.18 -2.40 -8.02
C GLY A 571 -20.17 -3.38 -6.85
N SER A 572 -19.04 -3.55 -6.14
CA SER A 572 -18.92 -4.47 -5.01
C SER A 572 -19.62 -3.94 -3.76
N PHE A 573 -19.97 -4.85 -2.85
CA PHE A 573 -20.53 -4.52 -1.55
C PHE A 573 -20.07 -5.52 -0.47
N LEU A 574 -20.00 -5.06 0.78
CA LEU A 574 -19.61 -5.85 1.95
C LEU A 574 -20.72 -5.87 2.99
N LEU A 575 -20.69 -6.88 3.85
CA LEU A 575 -21.67 -7.05 4.92
C LEU A 575 -20.97 -7.53 6.21
N GLU A 576 -21.14 -6.76 7.27
CA GLU A 576 -20.75 -7.11 8.63
C GLU A 576 -21.96 -7.22 9.54
N VAL A 577 -21.91 -8.14 10.51
CA VAL A 577 -22.96 -8.36 11.52
C VAL A 577 -22.31 -8.47 12.89
N ASP A 578 -22.66 -7.56 13.79
CA ASP A 578 -22.14 -7.44 15.15
C ASP A 578 -20.60 -7.48 15.22
N GLY A 579 -19.95 -6.74 14.32
CA GLY A 579 -18.49 -6.68 14.20
C GLY A 579 -17.85 -7.93 13.59
N LYS A 580 -18.63 -8.82 12.96
CA LYS A 580 -18.16 -9.98 12.21
C LYS A 580 -18.32 -9.75 10.71
N PRO A 581 -17.23 -9.75 9.92
CA PRO A 581 -17.33 -9.63 8.48
C PRO A 581 -17.83 -10.96 7.90
N ILE A 582 -18.92 -10.92 7.13
CA ILE A 582 -19.56 -12.11 6.54
C ILE A 582 -19.33 -12.15 5.03
N LEU A 583 -19.59 -11.03 4.35
CA LEU A 583 -19.26 -10.81 2.95
C LEU A 583 -18.12 -9.81 2.87
N ILE A 584 -16.98 -10.24 2.35
CA ILE A 584 -15.71 -9.54 2.55
C ILE A 584 -15.10 -9.04 1.25
N ASP A 585 -14.23 -8.05 1.38
CA ASP A 585 -13.19 -7.78 0.39
C ASP A 585 -11.92 -8.54 0.78
N ARG A 586 -10.91 -8.55 -0.10
CA ARG A 586 -9.64 -9.24 0.14
C ARG A 586 -8.52 -8.30 0.56
N GLY A 587 -8.70 -6.98 0.41
CA GLY A 587 -7.64 -6.02 0.70
C GLY A 587 -6.37 -6.32 -0.11
N VAL A 588 -5.21 -6.06 0.48
CA VAL A 588 -3.92 -6.27 -0.18
C VAL A 588 -2.95 -7.05 0.71
N CYS A 589 -2.09 -7.87 0.10
CA CYS A 589 -0.97 -8.50 0.79
C CYS A 589 0.29 -7.60 0.74
N THR A 590 1.42 -8.09 1.24
CA THR A 590 2.68 -7.35 1.11
C THR A 590 3.08 -7.18 -0.36
N TYR A 591 3.59 -5.99 -0.73
CA TYR A 591 3.93 -5.69 -2.13
C TYR A 591 5.12 -6.47 -2.70
N SER A 592 5.91 -7.13 -1.85
CA SER A 592 6.97 -8.03 -2.31
C SER A 592 6.44 -9.40 -2.74
N ASN A 593 5.23 -9.76 -2.27
CA ASN A 593 4.54 -10.97 -2.64
C ASN A 593 3.86 -10.81 -4.03
N PRO A 594 4.13 -11.72 -4.97
CA PRO A 594 3.59 -11.66 -6.33
C PRO A 594 2.06 -11.74 -6.43
N TYR A 595 1.38 -12.31 -5.42
CA TYR A 595 -0.09 -12.39 -5.36
C TYR A 595 -0.76 -11.00 -5.37
N VAL A 596 -0.03 -9.95 -4.99
CA VAL A 596 -0.50 -8.55 -5.07
C VAL A 596 -0.97 -8.16 -6.47
N ALA A 597 -0.44 -8.80 -7.51
CA ALA A 597 -0.81 -8.52 -8.89
C ALA A 597 -2.19 -9.10 -9.29
N THR A 598 -2.74 -10.02 -8.51
CA THR A 598 -4.01 -10.70 -8.81
C THR A 598 -5.09 -10.47 -7.75
N ILE A 599 -4.73 -10.05 -6.53
CA ILE A 599 -5.68 -9.88 -5.41
C ILE A 599 -6.73 -8.78 -5.64
N GLY A 600 -6.43 -7.78 -6.48
CA GLY A 600 -7.34 -6.68 -6.81
C GLY A 600 -8.10 -6.82 -8.14
N GLY A 601 -8.14 -8.02 -8.74
CA GLY A 601 -8.81 -8.27 -10.02
C GLY A 601 -10.35 -8.36 -9.90
N ALA A 602 -11.09 -8.01 -10.96
CA ALA A 602 -12.56 -7.94 -10.90
C ALA A 602 -13.23 -9.29 -10.53
N ASP A 603 -12.56 -10.38 -10.87
CA ASP A 603 -13.07 -11.73 -10.67
C ASP A 603 -13.04 -12.16 -9.18
N VAL A 604 -12.30 -11.42 -8.34
CA VAL A 604 -12.13 -11.72 -6.91
C VAL A 604 -12.88 -10.79 -5.97
N HIS A 605 -13.89 -10.04 -6.46
CA HIS A 605 -14.78 -9.19 -5.65
C HIS A 605 -16.26 -9.63 -5.67
N ASN A 606 -17.09 -9.03 -4.83
CA ASN A 606 -18.53 -9.31 -4.71
C ASN A 606 -19.32 -8.67 -5.88
N LEU A 607 -19.09 -9.14 -7.09
CA LEU A 607 -19.56 -8.50 -8.34
C LEU A 607 -20.55 -9.34 -9.13
N PHE A 608 -21.22 -8.67 -10.08
CA PHE A 608 -21.82 -9.31 -11.23
C PHE A 608 -20.80 -9.30 -12.36
N TYR A 609 -20.19 -10.45 -12.62
CA TYR A 609 -19.00 -10.58 -13.42
C TYR A 609 -19.32 -11.15 -14.81
N PRO A 610 -18.95 -10.47 -15.90
CA PRO A 610 -19.01 -11.07 -17.24
C PRO A 610 -17.95 -12.16 -17.38
N GLU A 611 -18.33 -13.34 -17.86
CA GLU A 611 -17.38 -14.43 -18.09
C GLU A 611 -16.78 -14.34 -19.49
N SER A 612 -15.46 -14.51 -19.55
CA SER A 612 -14.73 -14.51 -20.81
C SER A 612 -14.92 -15.78 -21.61
N ASN A 613 -14.97 -15.61 -22.92
CA ASN A 613 -15.03 -16.71 -23.89
C ASN A 613 -13.63 -17.11 -24.42
N THR A 614 -12.56 -16.39 -24.03
CA THR A 614 -11.20 -16.53 -24.61
C THR A 614 -10.17 -17.09 -23.63
N GLY A 615 -10.54 -17.33 -22.37
CA GLY A 615 -9.63 -17.77 -21.31
C GLY A 615 -8.88 -16.63 -20.60
N PHE A 616 -8.94 -15.39 -21.12
CA PHE A 616 -8.47 -14.19 -20.42
C PHE A 616 -9.55 -13.61 -19.53
N ARG A 617 -9.23 -13.15 -18.33
CA ARG A 617 -10.19 -12.43 -17.48
C ARG A 617 -10.59 -11.11 -18.12
N TYR A 618 -11.83 -10.70 -17.89
CA TYR A 618 -12.24 -9.33 -18.12
C TYR A 618 -11.87 -8.47 -16.92
N HIS A 619 -11.40 -7.27 -17.22
CA HIS A 619 -10.97 -6.30 -16.24
C HIS A 619 -11.92 -5.11 -16.15
N GLN A 620 -11.90 -4.47 -14.98
CA GLN A 620 -12.29 -3.06 -14.90
C GLN A 620 -11.06 -2.19 -15.20
N LYS A 621 -11.25 -1.10 -15.94
CA LYS A 621 -10.18 -0.22 -16.39
C LYS A 621 -9.57 0.53 -15.22
N ASN A 622 -8.27 0.76 -15.32
CA ASN A 622 -7.50 1.69 -14.47
C ASN A 622 -7.66 3.15 -14.90
N SER A 623 -8.77 3.48 -15.56
CA SER A 623 -9.19 4.84 -15.91
C SER A 623 -10.69 4.85 -16.16
N GLY A 624 -11.38 5.85 -15.62
CA GLY A 624 -12.82 6.01 -15.74
C GLY A 624 -13.50 6.09 -14.38
N ALA A 625 -14.82 6.04 -14.39
CA ALA A 625 -15.61 6.09 -13.17
C ALA A 625 -16.88 5.28 -13.35
N ALA A 626 -17.20 4.47 -12.35
CA ALA A 626 -18.58 4.09 -12.15
C ALA A 626 -19.32 5.26 -11.49
N LYS A 627 -20.63 5.34 -11.75
CA LYS A 627 -21.45 6.50 -11.36
C LYS A 627 -22.56 6.07 -10.42
N VAL A 628 -22.47 6.49 -9.17
CA VAL A 628 -23.59 6.38 -8.22
C VAL A 628 -24.70 7.34 -8.67
N THR A 629 -25.85 6.77 -9.09
CA THR A 629 -27.02 7.53 -9.55
C THR A 629 -28.07 7.70 -8.47
N GLU A 630 -28.09 6.82 -7.47
CA GLU A 630 -28.92 6.93 -6.28
C GLU A 630 -28.16 6.39 -5.06
N ALA A 631 -28.24 7.11 -3.94
CA ALA A 631 -27.78 6.64 -2.63
C ALA A 631 -28.58 7.39 -1.56
N SER A 632 -29.58 6.74 -0.97
CA SER A 632 -30.43 7.34 0.05
C SER A 632 -30.91 6.33 1.07
N PHE A 633 -31.11 6.81 2.31
CA PHE A 633 -31.77 6.08 3.37
C PHE A 633 -32.85 6.98 3.98
N GLN A 634 -34.12 6.69 3.68
CA GLN A 634 -35.26 7.51 4.11
C GLN A 634 -36.40 6.61 4.57
N ASN A 635 -37.01 6.96 5.70
CA ASN A 635 -38.13 6.19 6.29
C ASN A 635 -37.81 4.70 6.51
N GLY A 636 -36.56 4.37 6.84
CA GLY A 636 -36.11 2.98 7.03
C GLY A 636 -35.81 2.22 5.74
N ILE A 637 -35.84 2.89 4.58
CA ILE A 637 -35.64 2.28 3.27
C ILE A 637 -34.31 2.72 2.67
N LEU A 638 -33.43 1.76 2.38
CA LEU A 638 -32.21 1.94 1.60
C LEU A 638 -32.53 1.85 0.10
N ARG A 639 -32.03 2.82 -0.66
CA ARG A 639 -31.96 2.79 -2.13
C ARG A 639 -30.56 3.17 -2.58
N TYR A 640 -29.92 2.29 -3.33
CA TYR A 640 -28.63 2.53 -3.95
C TYR A 640 -28.65 2.03 -5.39
N ARG A 641 -28.10 2.82 -6.32
CA ARG A 641 -27.92 2.43 -7.71
C ARG A 641 -26.61 2.99 -8.26
N THR A 642 -25.92 2.16 -9.02
CA THR A 642 -24.67 2.50 -9.69
C THR A 642 -24.67 2.03 -11.14
N GLU A 643 -24.08 2.84 -12.01
CA GLU A 643 -23.84 2.56 -13.42
C GLU A 643 -22.36 2.20 -13.62
N LEU A 644 -22.09 1.06 -14.24
CA LEU A 644 -20.80 0.40 -14.29
C LEU A 644 -20.25 0.25 -15.72
N GLN A 645 -21.03 0.52 -16.77
CA GLN A 645 -20.61 0.25 -18.15
C GLN A 645 -19.29 0.95 -18.53
N ASP A 646 -19.04 2.14 -17.97
CA ASP A 646 -17.87 2.95 -18.33
C ASP A 646 -16.60 2.48 -17.63
N ILE A 647 -16.69 1.60 -16.63
CA ILE A 647 -15.52 1.04 -15.95
C ILE A 647 -15.04 -0.27 -16.57
N TRP A 648 -15.90 -1.06 -17.20
CA TRP A 648 -15.47 -2.28 -17.88
C TRP A 648 -14.64 -1.96 -19.13
N GLU A 649 -13.76 -2.89 -19.51
CA GLU A 649 -13.04 -2.80 -20.78
C GLU A 649 -13.98 -2.60 -21.97
N GLU A 650 -13.50 -1.89 -22.98
CA GLU A 650 -14.27 -1.60 -24.18
C GLU A 650 -14.66 -2.89 -24.92
N GLY A 651 -15.83 -2.89 -25.55
CA GLY A 651 -16.27 -4.03 -26.36
C GLY A 651 -16.98 -5.15 -25.60
N ILE A 652 -17.10 -5.05 -24.27
CA ILE A 652 -17.83 -6.04 -23.45
C ILE A 652 -19.32 -5.72 -23.39
N MET A 653 -19.66 -4.52 -22.92
CA MET A 653 -21.04 -4.15 -22.56
C MET A 653 -21.41 -2.75 -23.02
N THR A 654 -22.69 -2.57 -23.33
CA THR A 654 -23.31 -1.28 -23.67
C THR A 654 -24.03 -0.66 -22.49
N HIS A 655 -24.44 -1.48 -21.53
CA HIS A 655 -25.06 -1.06 -20.28
C HIS A 655 -24.72 -2.07 -19.18
N CYS A 656 -24.44 -1.57 -17.98
CA CYS A 656 -24.27 -2.38 -16.79
C CYS A 656 -24.63 -1.55 -15.57
N SER A 657 -25.56 -2.01 -14.76
CA SER A 657 -25.92 -1.35 -13.52
C SER A 657 -26.22 -2.34 -12.41
N ARG A 658 -26.03 -1.88 -11.18
CA ARG A 658 -26.38 -2.62 -9.97
C ARG A 658 -27.21 -1.74 -9.05
N SER A 659 -28.22 -2.33 -8.43
CA SER A 659 -29.04 -1.67 -7.41
C SER A 659 -29.11 -2.49 -6.13
N LEU A 660 -29.07 -1.81 -4.97
CA LEU A 660 -29.35 -2.39 -3.65
C LEU A 660 -30.60 -1.73 -3.08
N TYR A 661 -31.53 -2.55 -2.59
CA TYR A 661 -32.76 -2.10 -1.94
C TYR A 661 -33.02 -2.87 -0.66
N SER A 662 -33.41 -2.18 0.40
CA SER A 662 -33.74 -2.82 1.68
C SER A 662 -34.76 -2.00 2.47
N GLU A 663 -35.77 -2.65 3.02
CA GLU A 663 -36.73 -2.07 3.98
C GLU A 663 -36.54 -2.60 5.41
N ASP A 664 -35.66 -3.60 5.57
CA ASP A 664 -35.35 -4.27 6.83
C ASP A 664 -33.86 -4.63 6.80
N PRO A 665 -33.10 -4.30 7.85
CA PRO A 665 -31.64 -4.47 7.85
C PRO A 665 -31.19 -5.92 7.64
N CYS A 666 -32.07 -6.90 7.83
CA CYS A 666 -31.79 -8.31 7.61
C CYS A 666 -32.10 -8.80 6.18
N VAL A 667 -32.66 -7.97 5.29
CA VAL A 667 -33.03 -8.40 3.91
C VAL A 667 -32.63 -7.35 2.87
N TYR A 668 -31.86 -7.79 1.88
CA TYR A 668 -31.38 -6.97 0.77
C TYR A 668 -31.79 -7.56 -0.57
N TRP A 669 -32.36 -6.72 -1.43
CA TRP A 669 -32.61 -7.00 -2.83
C TRP A 669 -31.47 -6.43 -3.66
N ILE A 670 -30.89 -7.28 -4.50
CA ILE A 670 -29.79 -6.93 -5.39
C ILE A 670 -30.29 -7.14 -6.81
N ALA A 671 -30.32 -6.09 -7.61
CA ALA A 671 -30.69 -6.16 -9.01
C ALA A 671 -29.46 -5.85 -9.87
N ASP A 672 -29.13 -6.77 -10.76
CA ASP A 672 -28.05 -6.62 -11.74
C ASP A 672 -28.62 -6.59 -13.16
N GLU A 673 -28.25 -5.57 -13.92
CA GLU A 673 -28.67 -5.36 -15.29
C GLU A 673 -27.44 -5.24 -16.18
N ALA A 674 -27.29 -6.09 -17.19
CA ALA A 674 -26.21 -5.99 -18.17
C ALA A 674 -26.71 -6.23 -19.60
N ASP A 675 -26.31 -5.38 -20.53
CA ASP A 675 -26.50 -5.54 -21.97
C ASP A 675 -25.16 -5.63 -22.67
N TYR A 676 -24.91 -6.77 -23.31
CA TYR A 676 -23.62 -7.07 -23.92
C TYR A 676 -23.59 -6.75 -25.41
N ILE A 677 -22.38 -6.50 -25.91
CA ILE A 677 -22.13 -6.32 -27.35
C ILE A 677 -22.21 -7.67 -28.07
N THR A 678 -21.72 -8.74 -27.44
CA THR A 678 -21.87 -10.13 -27.90
C THR A 678 -22.41 -11.01 -26.79
N PRO A 679 -22.96 -12.19 -27.07
CA PRO A 679 -23.46 -13.05 -26.00
C PRO A 679 -22.34 -13.47 -25.02
N HIS A 680 -22.52 -13.25 -23.72
CA HIS A 680 -21.60 -13.66 -22.65
C HIS A 680 -22.31 -14.53 -21.63
N ARG A 681 -21.58 -15.49 -21.03
CA ARG A 681 -21.96 -16.01 -19.71
C ARG A 681 -21.67 -14.93 -18.67
N ALA A 682 -22.33 -15.00 -17.52
CA ALA A 682 -22.05 -14.10 -16.40
C ALA A 682 -22.17 -14.86 -15.09
N SER A 683 -21.65 -14.30 -14.00
CA SER A 683 -21.84 -14.87 -12.67
C SER A 683 -22.11 -13.80 -11.62
N PHE A 684 -22.97 -14.15 -10.66
CA PHE A 684 -23.11 -13.42 -9.41
C PHE A 684 -22.13 -14.00 -8.38
N ARG A 685 -21.25 -13.17 -7.82
CA ARG A 685 -20.12 -13.60 -6.98
C ARG A 685 -20.19 -13.02 -5.57
N LEU A 686 -19.82 -13.84 -4.58
CA LEU A 686 -19.68 -13.44 -3.17
C LEU A 686 -18.46 -14.10 -2.52
N ASN A 687 -17.64 -13.34 -1.83
CA ASN A 687 -16.47 -13.77 -1.06
C ASN A 687 -16.81 -13.85 0.43
N THR A 688 -16.23 -14.83 1.10
CA THR A 688 -16.44 -15.06 2.54
C THR A 688 -15.31 -15.92 3.12
N ARG A 689 -15.04 -15.77 4.42
CA ARG A 689 -14.26 -16.76 5.19
C ARG A 689 -15.13 -17.95 5.65
N GLY A 690 -16.45 -17.80 5.57
CA GLY A 690 -17.43 -18.76 6.05
C GLY A 690 -17.61 -19.99 5.16
N GLU A 691 -18.34 -20.96 5.69
CA GLU A 691 -18.68 -22.19 4.99
C GLU A 691 -19.87 -21.95 4.04
N ILE A 692 -19.73 -22.39 2.79
CA ILE A 692 -20.78 -22.29 1.77
C ILE A 692 -21.50 -23.65 1.65
N ARG A 693 -22.82 -23.64 1.72
CA ARG A 693 -23.67 -24.82 1.51
C ARG A 693 -24.79 -24.54 0.53
N GLN A 694 -25.16 -25.55 -0.25
CA GLN A 694 -26.37 -25.54 -1.06
C GLN A 694 -27.55 -26.09 -0.25
N LYS A 695 -28.68 -25.38 -0.30
CA LYS A 695 -29.99 -25.84 0.18
C LYS A 695 -30.97 -25.84 -1.00
N ASN A 696 -32.15 -26.42 -0.84
CA ASN A 696 -33.12 -26.60 -1.93
C ASN A 696 -33.51 -25.27 -2.60
N GLY A 697 -32.83 -24.92 -3.70
CA GLY A 697 -33.08 -23.71 -4.49
C GLY A 697 -32.37 -22.44 -4.03
N TYR A 698 -31.50 -22.49 -3.00
CA TYR A 698 -30.76 -21.33 -2.49
C TYR A 698 -29.43 -21.76 -1.84
N TYR A 699 -28.59 -20.80 -1.49
CA TYR A 699 -27.26 -21.05 -0.91
C TYR A 699 -27.14 -20.38 0.45
N THR A 700 -26.33 -20.91 1.33
CA THR A 700 -26.08 -20.33 2.65
C THR A 700 -24.59 -20.18 2.89
N ILE A 701 -24.19 -19.02 3.38
CA ILE A 701 -22.86 -18.72 3.92
C ILE A 701 -23.00 -18.68 5.44
N VAL A 702 -22.20 -19.47 6.15
CA VAL A 702 -22.23 -19.51 7.63
C VAL A 702 -20.88 -19.10 8.19
N GLU A 703 -20.87 -18.04 8.98
CA GLU A 703 -19.68 -17.48 9.62
C GLU A 703 -20.05 -16.95 11.01
N ALA A 704 -19.25 -17.23 12.03
CA ALA A 704 -19.45 -16.75 13.41
C ALA A 704 -20.87 -16.93 14.00
N GLY A 705 -21.62 -17.96 13.60
CA GLY A 705 -23.00 -18.20 14.06
C GLY A 705 -24.07 -17.36 13.35
N ILE A 706 -23.68 -16.55 12.37
CA ILE A 706 -24.55 -15.83 11.45
C ILE A 706 -24.67 -16.60 10.14
N GLN A 707 -25.86 -16.59 9.55
CA GLN A 707 -26.15 -17.17 8.25
C GLN A 707 -26.56 -16.06 7.28
N VAL A 708 -25.94 -16.05 6.11
CA VAL A 708 -26.33 -15.25 4.96
C VAL A 708 -26.90 -16.19 3.90
N SER A 709 -28.21 -16.12 3.69
CA SER A 709 -28.94 -16.95 2.72
C SER A 709 -29.12 -16.19 1.41
N VAL A 710 -28.74 -16.82 0.29
CA VAL A 710 -28.68 -16.21 -1.05
C VAL A 710 -29.70 -16.89 -1.96
N TYR A 711 -30.73 -16.15 -2.35
CA TYR A 711 -31.87 -16.63 -3.14
C TYR A 711 -31.85 -16.03 -4.56
N PRO A 712 -31.57 -16.84 -5.59
CA PRO A 712 -31.90 -16.47 -6.98
C PRO A 712 -33.42 -16.38 -7.14
N ILE A 713 -33.94 -15.22 -7.56
CA ILE A 713 -35.40 -15.00 -7.58
C ILE A 713 -36.00 -15.27 -8.97
N ASP A 714 -35.53 -14.57 -9.99
CA ASP A 714 -36.06 -14.61 -11.35
C ASP A 714 -35.10 -15.28 -12.35
N TYR A 715 -34.09 -15.95 -11.83
CA TYR A 715 -33.15 -16.74 -12.61
C TYR A 715 -32.80 -18.03 -11.88
N GLN A 716 -32.49 -19.06 -12.67
CA GLN A 716 -31.95 -20.32 -12.15
C GLN A 716 -30.48 -20.40 -12.57
N PRO A 717 -29.53 -20.47 -11.61
CA PRO A 717 -28.13 -20.71 -11.93
C PRO A 717 -27.98 -21.97 -12.77
N GLN A 718 -27.31 -21.87 -13.92
CA GLN A 718 -27.06 -23.01 -14.81
C GLN A 718 -25.89 -23.86 -14.33
N ASP A 719 -24.95 -23.21 -13.64
CA ASP A 719 -23.80 -23.83 -13.01
C ASP A 719 -23.48 -23.07 -11.72
N VAL A 720 -22.84 -23.75 -10.78
CA VAL A 720 -22.56 -23.23 -9.46
C VAL A 720 -21.20 -23.72 -9.04
N TRP A 721 -20.34 -22.78 -8.66
CA TRP A 721 -19.06 -23.12 -8.07
C TRP A 721 -18.95 -22.48 -6.70
N TRP A 722 -18.43 -23.22 -5.73
CA TRP A 722 -17.99 -22.65 -4.47
C TRP A 722 -16.81 -23.41 -3.90
N GLY A 723 -15.91 -22.68 -3.25
CA GLY A 723 -14.74 -23.23 -2.61
C GLY A 723 -13.67 -22.18 -2.38
N PRO A 724 -12.50 -22.59 -1.86
CA PRO A 724 -11.34 -21.73 -1.70
C PRO A 724 -10.91 -21.14 -3.05
N GLU A 725 -10.71 -19.83 -3.10
CA GLU A 725 -10.17 -19.09 -4.23
C GLU A 725 -9.22 -18.02 -3.70
N GLY A 726 -7.92 -18.32 -3.62
CA GLY A 726 -6.91 -17.36 -3.16
C GLY A 726 -7.03 -16.94 -1.69
N TYR A 727 -6.46 -15.78 -1.37
CA TYR A 727 -6.26 -15.28 -0.02
C TYR A 727 -6.71 -13.82 0.14
N ASP A 728 -6.85 -13.40 1.40
CA ASP A 728 -7.10 -12.02 1.81
C ASP A 728 -5.83 -11.31 2.34
N GLU A 729 -6.00 -10.15 2.97
CA GLU A 729 -4.94 -9.27 3.46
C GLU A 729 -4.09 -9.91 4.57
N THR A 730 -4.63 -10.92 5.26
CA THR A 730 -3.93 -11.69 6.30
C THR A 730 -3.36 -13.00 5.78
N MET A 731 -3.43 -13.24 4.46
CA MET A 731 -3.09 -14.50 3.80
C MET A 731 -3.96 -15.68 4.26
N ASP A 732 -5.15 -15.40 4.79
CA ASP A 732 -6.13 -16.43 5.11
C ASP A 732 -6.91 -16.82 3.86
N SER A 733 -7.28 -18.10 3.77
CA SER A 733 -8.00 -18.64 2.62
C SER A 733 -9.41 -18.03 2.51
N VAL A 734 -9.78 -17.57 1.31
CA VAL A 734 -11.10 -16.98 1.03
C VAL A 734 -11.93 -17.94 0.22
N ASN A 735 -13.14 -18.25 0.68
CA ASN A 735 -14.12 -18.96 -0.14
C ASN A 735 -14.87 -17.98 -1.04
N GLN A 736 -15.23 -18.41 -2.24
CA GLN A 736 -16.09 -17.63 -3.13
C GLN A 736 -17.26 -18.48 -3.63
N LEU A 737 -18.47 -17.92 -3.64
CA LEU A 737 -19.67 -18.46 -4.30
C LEU A 737 -19.80 -17.82 -5.68
N ARG A 738 -20.01 -18.63 -6.73
CA ARG A 738 -20.29 -18.18 -8.11
C ARG A 738 -21.58 -18.82 -8.60
N LEU A 739 -22.57 -17.99 -8.94
CA LEU A 739 -23.84 -18.42 -9.53
C LEU A 739 -23.84 -18.05 -11.01
N TYR A 740 -23.60 -19.03 -11.90
CA TYR A 740 -23.44 -18.76 -13.33
C TYR A 740 -24.78 -18.72 -14.07
N LEU A 741 -24.87 -17.76 -14.99
CA LEU A 741 -25.90 -17.65 -16.00
C LEU A 741 -25.39 -18.19 -17.34
N ASP A 742 -26.34 -18.65 -18.16
CA ASP A 742 -26.03 -19.07 -19.53
C ASP A 742 -25.63 -17.87 -20.39
N ARG A 743 -25.18 -18.19 -21.60
CA ARG A 743 -24.79 -17.19 -22.58
C ARG A 743 -26.01 -16.37 -23.04
N GLY A 744 -25.96 -15.05 -22.82
CA GLY A 744 -27.03 -14.13 -23.20
C GLY A 744 -26.51 -12.80 -23.72
N LEU A 745 -27.32 -12.12 -24.55
CA LEU A 745 -27.09 -10.71 -24.91
C LEU A 745 -27.51 -9.75 -23.79
N ARG A 746 -28.38 -10.22 -22.88
CA ARG A 746 -28.91 -9.43 -21.79
C ARG A 746 -29.07 -10.30 -20.55
N HIS A 747 -28.64 -9.77 -19.42
CA HIS A 747 -28.98 -10.31 -18.11
C HIS A 747 -29.73 -9.25 -17.32
N ARG A 748 -30.81 -9.67 -16.68
CA ARG A 748 -31.63 -8.89 -15.76
C ARG A 748 -31.98 -9.86 -14.65
N ILE A 749 -31.28 -9.75 -13.52
CA ILE A 749 -31.42 -10.71 -12.42
C ILE A 749 -31.73 -9.98 -11.13
N ARG A 750 -32.49 -10.65 -10.27
CA ARG A 750 -32.71 -10.28 -8.88
C ARG A 750 -32.24 -11.40 -7.98
N THR A 751 -31.40 -11.02 -7.02
CA THR A 751 -30.91 -11.87 -5.94
C THR A 751 -31.35 -11.26 -4.62
N VAL A 752 -31.90 -12.09 -3.74
CA VAL A 752 -32.20 -11.67 -2.37
C VAL A 752 -31.17 -12.27 -1.43
N ILE A 753 -30.65 -11.44 -0.54
CA ILE A 753 -29.83 -11.88 0.58
C ILE A 753 -30.59 -11.66 1.88
N GLU A 754 -30.72 -12.72 2.68
CA GLU A 754 -31.24 -12.68 4.06
C GLU A 754 -30.11 -12.93 5.06
N VAL A 755 -30.06 -12.09 6.09
CA VAL A 755 -29.21 -12.25 7.27
C VAL A 755 -30.05 -12.84 8.40
N SER A 756 -29.65 -13.97 8.96
CA SER A 756 -30.36 -14.64 10.05
C SER A 756 -29.38 -15.34 10.99
N ALA A 757 -29.88 -15.78 12.15
CA ALA A 757 -29.19 -16.85 12.88
C ALA A 757 -29.22 -18.15 12.06
N VAL A 758 -28.27 -19.06 12.32
CA VAL A 758 -28.19 -20.35 11.60
C VAL A 758 -29.47 -21.16 11.77
N GLY A 759 -30.11 -21.49 10.65
CA GLY A 759 -31.35 -22.26 10.62
C GLY A 759 -32.63 -21.47 10.93
N GLU A 760 -32.53 -20.15 11.11
CA GLU A 760 -33.67 -19.26 11.38
C GLU A 760 -34.08 -18.42 10.15
N GLU A 761 -33.78 -18.89 8.94
CA GLU A 761 -34.22 -18.24 7.71
C GLU A 761 -35.77 -18.08 7.66
N GLN A 762 -36.22 -16.88 7.32
CA GLN A 762 -37.65 -16.51 7.27
C GLN A 762 -38.10 -16.13 5.87
N VAL A 763 -37.19 -15.92 4.92
CA VAL A 763 -37.53 -15.64 3.53
C VAL A 763 -38.17 -16.87 2.88
N LYS A 764 -39.34 -16.67 2.27
CA LYS A 764 -39.98 -17.64 1.38
C LYS A 764 -40.16 -17.02 0.00
N VAL A 765 -39.56 -17.65 -1.01
CA VAL A 765 -39.77 -17.27 -2.41
C VAL A 765 -41.13 -17.82 -2.86
N LEU A 766 -42.01 -16.92 -3.31
CA LEU A 766 -43.34 -17.24 -3.80
C LEU A 766 -43.29 -17.59 -5.30
N PRO A 767 -44.27 -18.35 -5.84
CA PRO A 767 -44.26 -18.77 -7.24
C PRO A 767 -44.26 -17.63 -8.28
N ASP A 768 -44.68 -16.43 -7.88
CA ASP A 768 -44.70 -15.22 -8.73
C ASP A 768 -43.41 -14.38 -8.62
N GLY A 769 -42.37 -14.92 -7.97
CA GLY A 769 -41.08 -14.24 -7.76
C GLY A 769 -41.09 -13.19 -6.66
N LYS A 770 -42.20 -13.01 -5.93
CA LYS A 770 -42.21 -12.19 -4.72
C LYS A 770 -41.57 -12.96 -3.56
N ILE A 771 -41.10 -12.24 -2.55
CA ILE A 771 -40.67 -12.88 -1.30
C ILE A 771 -41.63 -12.53 -0.17
N GLN A 772 -41.83 -13.49 0.74
CA GLN A 772 -42.47 -13.26 2.02
C GLN A 772 -41.39 -13.25 3.12
N TYR A 773 -41.36 -12.20 3.94
CA TYR A 773 -40.46 -12.08 5.10
C TYR A 773 -41.20 -11.38 6.26
N LYS A 774 -41.07 -11.89 7.50
CA LYS A 774 -41.78 -11.39 8.71
C LYS A 774 -43.26 -11.03 8.44
N GLN A 775 -43.99 -11.93 7.77
CA GLN A 775 -45.41 -11.79 7.35
C GLN A 775 -45.73 -10.70 6.31
N LYS A 776 -44.75 -9.93 5.84
CA LYS A 776 -44.92 -8.98 4.73
C LYS A 776 -44.56 -9.65 3.40
N ILE A 777 -45.27 -9.26 2.34
CA ILE A 777 -44.94 -9.65 0.97
C ILE A 777 -44.26 -8.45 0.32
N TYR A 778 -43.06 -8.67 -0.20
CA TYR A 778 -42.28 -7.66 -0.89
C TYR A 778 -42.35 -7.93 -2.39
N SER A 779 -42.61 -6.86 -3.17
CA SER A 779 -42.53 -6.86 -4.61
C SER A 779 -41.59 -5.75 -5.03
N PHE A 780 -40.46 -6.12 -5.62
CA PHE A 780 -39.51 -5.18 -6.19
C PHE A 780 -39.50 -5.30 -7.72
#